data_AF-A0A9X2M7K0-F1
#
_entry.id   AF-A0A9X2M7K0-F1
#
_cell.length_a   1.000
_cell.length_b   1.000
_cell.length_c   1.000
_cell.angle_alpha   90.00
_cell.angle_beta   90.00
_cell.angle_gamma   90.00
#
_symmetry.space_group_name_H-M   'P 1'
#
loop_
_entity.id
_entity.type
_entity.pdbx_description
1 polymer ?
#
loop_
_entity_poly.entity_id
_entity_poly.type
_entity_poly.pdbx_seq_one_letter_code
_entity_poly.pdbx_strand_id
1 'polypeptide(L)'
;AVVAGALSLEDGAKVVALRSKALRRLAGGGAMASLGVGQERVGQLFSSLGDQAAGVGVAAVNGPSSTVISGPPEQVAAVVAACTEAGERARLIEVDYASHGPQVDAIRDELNEVLAGVRPLSGGADEVAFYSAVTGGRTDTSALDTGYWVRNLRERVRFADAVEALLADGHRVFIEASTHPVLTLGMEETFEQVDVDAVAVPTLRRDHGGQAQLLHSLAQAFIAGTDVDWRSAFPADPTPRTVDLPTYAFQHQRYWMNASGAASDPSGLGLVAADHPLLGAAVELADGSTHLLTGRIAAAGGGGGSGGWLGEHIVANAVLAPGAALVEWALRAADEVGCGGVEELTLQVPLVLPESGGLRVQVVVGAAAEDGRRDVRIYSRPDGEADSGVADVGWVCHAEGVLSPASEGVGQSAEGLGGTWPPASAQPVDLEGFYERSAAAGYAYGPSFQGVRAVWRDGADLLAEAALPEAAGDADGFGIHPALLDAALHPALLLDTGFDEDRDGGQVRLPFAWNGVSLWAAGASTVRVRLSPHRDGAEGERGLRLVVADAVGAPVLTVDSLVTRPAAVEQLRAAAARGADGLFVLDWTPLARPMGTDGPLADRDGWAVLAAEGAYPDLDAFLAGLDGGEAGPAVVLAGFPRPDADAVADMAIAGLAMAQRALELVQKWLAEPRLADARLVVVTRGAVAVADTEGAVDVAAAALWGLLRSAQAENPGRFLLLDLDLGSDVDLDVDRDLNLHLRDAITQAVDLDEPQLAVRDGQARVPRLIRASAGSGPEGREGTPAALDPDGTVLVTGGTGTLGGLVAEHLVRTWQVGHLLLVSRRGPDAPGARDLAARLEGLGARVRIAAVDVTDASAVADLVAGVDAEHPLTGVIHATGLLDDAVLTSQTPERLARVWAAKATGAAHLHTATADLPLALFAMFSSAAGVLGSPGQANYAAANAFCDTLAAHRQAHGLPGLSVAWGLWAQSSEMTGKLATTDRARMSRSGIAAMSSEKALSLLDAACAQGGPLCVAAT
;
A
#
# COMPACT_ATOMS: atom_id res chain seq x y z
N ALA A 1 11.63 -36.39 -54.00
CA ALA A 1 11.51 -37.87 -54.00
C ALA A 1 12.15 -38.49 -52.77
N VAL A 2 13.48 -38.39 -52.56
CA VAL A 2 14.12 -38.96 -51.35
C VAL A 2 13.61 -38.31 -50.06
N VAL A 3 13.58 -36.96 -50.02
CA VAL A 3 13.06 -36.21 -48.85
C VAL A 3 11.58 -36.51 -48.58
N ALA A 4 10.79 -36.71 -49.64
CA ALA A 4 9.37 -37.05 -49.53
C ALA A 4 9.13 -38.54 -49.21
N GLY A 5 10.16 -39.30 -48.82
CA GLY A 5 10.06 -40.73 -48.50
C GLY A 5 9.73 -41.65 -49.69
N ALA A 6 9.52 -41.10 -50.89
CA ALA A 6 9.09 -41.86 -52.06
C ALA A 6 10.20 -42.78 -52.59
N LEU A 7 11.47 -42.40 -52.45
CA LEU A 7 12.63 -43.22 -52.81
C LEU A 7 13.59 -43.31 -51.64
N SER A 8 14.29 -44.45 -51.53
CA SER A 8 15.47 -44.54 -50.68
C SER A 8 16.58 -43.59 -51.18
N LEU A 9 17.51 -43.20 -50.31
CA LEU A 9 18.69 -42.42 -50.73
C LEU A 9 19.49 -43.17 -51.80
N GLU A 10 19.60 -44.50 -51.67
CA GLU A 10 20.29 -45.36 -52.62
C GLU A 10 19.60 -45.33 -54.00
N ASP A 11 18.28 -45.46 -54.06
CA ASP A 11 17.55 -45.43 -55.33
C ASP A 11 17.51 -44.03 -55.95
N GLY A 12 17.43 -42.97 -55.13
CA GLY A 12 17.62 -41.60 -55.60
C GLY A 12 18.99 -41.39 -56.25
N ALA A 13 20.05 -41.90 -55.62
CA ALA A 13 21.41 -41.86 -56.17
C ALA A 13 21.54 -42.72 -57.44
N LYS A 14 20.93 -43.91 -57.49
CA LYS A 14 20.88 -44.77 -58.69
C LYS A 14 20.23 -44.05 -59.87
N VAL A 15 19.08 -43.39 -59.66
CA VAL A 15 18.40 -42.62 -60.71
C VAL A 15 19.34 -41.58 -61.29
N VAL A 16 20.01 -40.78 -60.45
CA VAL A 16 20.94 -39.73 -60.90
C VAL A 16 22.14 -40.32 -61.65
N ALA A 17 22.78 -41.36 -61.10
CA ALA A 17 23.99 -41.95 -61.68
C ALA A 17 23.72 -42.66 -63.02
N LEU A 18 22.66 -43.47 -63.09
CA LEU A 18 22.32 -44.25 -64.29
C LEU A 18 21.77 -43.36 -65.40
N ARG A 19 20.95 -42.36 -65.06
CA ARG A 19 20.50 -41.33 -66.01
C ARG A 19 21.68 -40.57 -66.60
N SER A 20 22.62 -40.13 -65.75
CA SER A 20 23.82 -39.40 -66.20
C SER A 20 24.72 -40.26 -67.11
N LYS A 21 24.77 -41.58 -66.88
CA LYS A 21 25.49 -42.51 -67.76
C LYS A 21 24.83 -42.65 -69.13
N ALA A 22 23.50 -42.82 -69.16
CA ALA A 22 22.74 -42.92 -70.41
C ALA A 22 22.83 -41.64 -71.26
N LEU A 23 22.81 -40.46 -70.60
CA LEU A 23 22.94 -39.15 -71.26
C LEU A 23 24.23 -39.00 -72.10
N ARG A 24 25.30 -39.74 -71.78
CA ARG A 24 26.54 -39.71 -72.58
C ARG A 24 26.34 -40.12 -74.05
N ARG A 25 25.29 -40.88 -74.37
CA ARG A 25 24.98 -41.23 -75.76
C ARG A 25 24.42 -40.05 -76.57
N LEU A 26 23.95 -39.01 -75.90
CA LEU A 26 23.43 -37.79 -76.52
C LEU A 26 24.49 -36.68 -76.65
N ALA A 27 25.68 -36.90 -76.10
CA ALA A 27 26.78 -35.93 -76.07
C ALA A 27 27.15 -35.43 -77.47
N GLY A 28 27.33 -34.13 -77.60
CA GLY A 28 27.60 -33.40 -78.84
C GLY A 28 26.38 -33.16 -79.73
N GLY A 29 25.20 -33.71 -79.41
CA GLY A 29 24.01 -33.65 -80.28
C GLY A 29 22.99 -32.56 -79.92
N GLY A 30 23.19 -31.84 -78.81
CA GLY A 30 22.23 -30.83 -78.34
C GLY A 30 22.89 -29.73 -77.52
N ALA A 31 22.16 -28.67 -77.25
CA ALA A 31 22.55 -27.60 -76.36
C ALA A 31 21.37 -27.11 -75.52
N MET A 32 21.67 -26.42 -74.44
CA MET A 32 20.67 -25.76 -73.59
C MET A 32 21.14 -24.34 -73.25
N ALA A 33 20.19 -23.41 -73.12
CA ALA A 33 20.48 -22.04 -72.73
C ALA A 33 19.47 -21.51 -71.72
N SER A 34 19.94 -20.73 -70.75
CA SER A 34 19.11 -19.96 -69.82
C SER A 34 18.92 -18.55 -70.36
N LEU A 35 17.67 -18.11 -70.43
CA LEU A 35 17.25 -16.79 -70.87
C LEU A 35 16.60 -16.04 -69.71
N GLY A 36 16.96 -14.77 -69.55
CA GLY A 36 16.40 -13.83 -68.59
C GLY A 36 15.07 -13.22 -69.04
N VAL A 37 14.24 -14.02 -69.71
CA VAL A 37 12.90 -13.64 -70.16
C VAL A 37 11.90 -14.78 -69.89
N GLY A 38 10.62 -14.41 -69.75
CA GLY A 38 9.52 -15.37 -69.53
C GLY A 38 9.12 -16.17 -70.77
N GLN A 39 8.33 -17.23 -70.54
CA GLN A 39 7.91 -18.18 -71.57
C GLN A 39 7.22 -17.52 -72.78
N GLU A 40 6.37 -16.50 -72.54
CA GLU A 40 5.67 -15.80 -73.62
C GLU A 40 6.65 -15.09 -74.56
N ARG A 41 7.63 -14.38 -73.99
CA ARG A 41 8.67 -13.69 -74.76
C ARG A 41 9.54 -14.67 -75.55
N VAL A 42 9.85 -15.84 -74.98
CA VAL A 42 10.53 -16.93 -75.71
C VAL A 42 9.69 -17.43 -76.89
N GLY A 43 8.37 -17.58 -76.73
CA GLY A 43 7.47 -17.94 -77.82
C GLY A 43 7.46 -16.90 -78.96
N GLN A 44 7.53 -15.61 -78.63
CA GLN A 44 7.69 -14.54 -79.60
C GLN A 44 9.03 -14.63 -80.34
N LEU A 45 10.13 -14.92 -79.63
CA LEU A 45 11.46 -15.12 -80.24
C LEU A 45 11.47 -16.32 -81.20
N PHE A 46 10.88 -17.45 -80.82
CA PHE A 46 10.75 -18.61 -81.71
C PHE A 46 9.95 -18.27 -82.98
N SER A 47 8.86 -17.51 -82.83
CA SER A 47 8.04 -17.08 -83.96
C SER A 47 8.79 -16.12 -84.89
N SER A 48 9.59 -15.20 -84.34
CA SER A 48 10.38 -14.25 -85.15
C SER A 48 11.55 -14.89 -85.88
N LEU A 49 12.16 -15.93 -85.30
CA LEU A 49 13.31 -16.62 -85.89
C LEU A 49 12.90 -17.70 -86.91
N GLY A 50 11.65 -18.17 -86.85
CA GLY A 50 11.11 -19.17 -87.79
C GLY A 50 11.98 -20.42 -87.86
N ASP A 51 12.46 -20.75 -89.06
CA ASP A 51 13.29 -21.93 -89.33
C ASP A 51 14.58 -21.96 -88.50
N GLN A 52 15.12 -20.81 -88.11
CA GLN A 52 16.33 -20.73 -87.29
C GLN A 52 16.12 -21.23 -85.85
N ALA A 53 14.88 -21.35 -85.39
CA ALA A 53 14.52 -21.90 -84.08
C ALA A 53 13.69 -23.20 -84.19
N ALA A 54 13.50 -23.78 -85.38
CA ALA A 54 12.55 -24.88 -85.63
C ALA A 54 12.80 -26.19 -84.87
N GLY A 55 13.97 -26.36 -84.23
CA GLY A 55 14.30 -27.51 -83.37
C GLY A 55 14.40 -27.18 -81.88
N VAL A 56 14.13 -25.94 -81.48
CA VAL A 56 14.31 -25.45 -80.10
C VAL A 56 12.98 -25.47 -79.36
N GLY A 57 12.97 -26.08 -78.18
CA GLY A 57 11.83 -26.11 -77.28
C GLY A 57 12.13 -25.43 -75.96
N VAL A 58 11.07 -25.06 -75.23
CA VAL A 58 11.19 -24.66 -73.82
C VAL A 58 11.40 -25.92 -72.98
N ALA A 59 12.58 -26.01 -72.36
CA ALA A 59 13.02 -27.10 -71.50
C ALA A 59 12.56 -26.90 -70.05
N ALA A 60 12.64 -25.68 -69.53
CA ALA A 60 12.19 -25.36 -68.18
C ALA A 60 11.62 -23.93 -68.11
N VAL A 61 10.59 -23.75 -67.30
CA VAL A 61 10.06 -22.44 -66.90
C VAL A 61 10.29 -22.33 -65.40
N ASN A 62 11.33 -21.56 -65.02
CA ASN A 62 11.80 -21.45 -63.65
C ASN A 62 11.18 -20.25 -62.91
N GLY A 63 10.63 -19.29 -63.62
CA GLY A 63 9.95 -18.12 -63.08
C GLY A 63 9.54 -17.13 -64.18
N PRO A 64 8.91 -16.01 -63.80
CA PRO A 64 8.39 -15.00 -64.72
C PRO A 64 9.41 -14.42 -65.70
N SER A 65 10.67 -14.24 -65.27
CA SER A 65 11.76 -13.78 -66.12
C SER A 65 12.84 -14.85 -66.37
N SER A 66 12.57 -16.14 -66.11
CA SER A 66 13.60 -17.19 -66.17
C SER A 66 13.12 -18.44 -66.91
N THR A 67 13.59 -18.59 -68.15
CA THR A 67 13.24 -19.72 -69.02
C THR A 67 14.50 -20.41 -69.54
N VAL A 68 14.49 -21.75 -69.58
CA VAL A 68 15.55 -22.55 -70.20
C VAL A 68 15.02 -23.16 -71.49
N ILE A 69 15.80 -23.05 -72.56
CA ILE A 69 15.52 -23.66 -73.85
C ILE A 69 16.48 -24.83 -74.11
N SER A 70 16.06 -25.80 -74.92
CA SER A 70 16.92 -26.89 -75.38
C SER A 70 16.62 -27.25 -76.85
N GLY A 71 17.63 -27.73 -77.56
CA GLY A 71 17.51 -28.11 -78.96
C GLY A 71 18.88 -28.31 -79.62
N PRO A 72 18.93 -28.37 -80.97
CA PRO A 72 20.20 -28.46 -81.69
C PRO A 72 21.12 -27.25 -81.43
N PRO A 73 22.45 -27.45 -81.33
CA PRO A 73 23.38 -26.40 -80.89
C PRO A 73 23.32 -25.10 -81.69
N GLU A 74 23.27 -25.18 -83.01
CA GLU A 74 23.24 -24.00 -83.88
C GLU A 74 21.98 -23.15 -83.69
N GLN A 75 20.84 -23.79 -83.45
CA GLN A 75 19.55 -23.12 -83.32
C GLN A 75 19.39 -22.52 -81.92
N VAL A 76 19.88 -23.20 -80.88
CA VAL A 76 19.97 -22.62 -79.52
C VAL A 76 20.89 -21.41 -79.52
N ALA A 77 22.03 -21.47 -80.22
CA ALA A 77 22.94 -20.32 -80.35
C ALA A 77 22.28 -19.14 -81.07
N ALA A 78 21.46 -19.39 -82.10
CA ALA A 78 20.70 -18.35 -82.79
C ALA A 78 19.69 -17.65 -81.85
N VAL A 79 18.97 -18.41 -81.01
CA VAL A 79 18.05 -17.83 -80.01
C VAL A 79 18.80 -17.01 -78.97
N VAL A 80 19.95 -17.50 -78.48
CA VAL A 80 20.80 -16.75 -77.52
C VAL A 80 21.31 -15.45 -78.12
N ALA A 81 21.76 -15.46 -79.38
CA ALA A 81 22.21 -14.26 -80.09
C ALA A 81 21.07 -13.23 -80.21
N ALA A 82 19.89 -13.65 -80.67
CA ALA A 82 18.73 -12.78 -80.79
C ALA A 82 18.27 -12.19 -79.44
N CYS A 83 18.31 -12.99 -78.37
CA CYS A 83 18.01 -12.52 -77.02
C CYS A 83 19.03 -11.48 -76.54
N THR A 84 20.32 -11.72 -76.81
CA THR A 84 21.41 -10.79 -76.45
C THR A 84 21.35 -9.48 -77.24
N GLU A 85 21.03 -9.55 -78.53
CA GLU A 85 20.82 -8.37 -79.39
C GLU A 85 19.64 -7.51 -78.92
N ALA A 86 18.61 -8.12 -78.33
CA ALA A 86 17.50 -7.42 -77.70
C ALA A 86 17.85 -6.80 -76.33
N GLY A 87 19.08 -6.96 -75.85
CA GLY A 87 19.55 -6.45 -74.54
C GLY A 87 19.21 -7.36 -73.36
N GLU A 88 18.67 -8.55 -73.60
CA GLU A 88 18.23 -9.48 -72.57
C GLU A 88 19.36 -10.44 -72.17
N ARG A 89 19.36 -10.87 -70.90
CA ARG A 89 20.36 -11.84 -70.41
C ARG A 89 20.15 -13.20 -71.09
N ALA A 90 21.18 -13.75 -71.71
CA ALA A 90 21.15 -15.11 -72.26
C ALA A 90 22.51 -15.80 -72.08
N ARG A 91 22.50 -17.06 -71.66
CA ARG A 91 23.73 -17.83 -71.41
C ARG A 91 23.56 -19.30 -71.77
N LEU A 92 24.52 -19.84 -72.52
CA LEU A 92 24.62 -21.28 -72.74
C LEU A 92 24.95 -22.02 -71.43
N ILE A 93 24.24 -23.11 -71.19
CA ILE A 93 24.50 -24.03 -70.08
C ILE A 93 25.59 -25.00 -70.54
N GLU A 94 26.52 -25.32 -69.66
CA GLU A 94 27.68 -26.19 -69.94
C GLU A 94 27.24 -27.67 -70.02
N VAL A 95 26.46 -27.99 -71.05
CA VAL A 95 26.00 -29.33 -71.44
C VAL A 95 26.01 -29.44 -72.96
N ASP A 96 26.35 -30.62 -73.47
CA ASP A 96 26.44 -30.93 -74.90
C ASP A 96 25.29 -31.84 -75.38
N TYR A 97 24.18 -31.86 -74.64
CA TYR A 97 22.95 -32.56 -74.96
C TYR A 97 21.73 -31.66 -74.64
N ALA A 98 20.59 -31.96 -75.26
CA ALA A 98 19.31 -31.29 -75.05
C ALA A 98 18.36 -32.20 -74.26
N SER A 99 18.23 -31.94 -72.96
CA SER A 99 17.20 -32.56 -72.12
C SER A 99 15.85 -31.84 -72.24
N HIS A 100 14.78 -32.46 -71.75
CA HIS A 100 13.41 -31.92 -71.77
C HIS A 100 12.86 -31.69 -73.19
N GLY A 101 13.29 -32.53 -74.13
CA GLY A 101 12.89 -32.47 -75.53
C GLY A 101 13.11 -33.80 -76.27
N PRO A 102 12.77 -33.87 -77.57
CA PRO A 102 12.76 -35.11 -78.35
C PRO A 102 14.07 -35.89 -78.40
N GLN A 103 15.22 -35.24 -78.19
CA GLN A 103 16.52 -35.93 -78.21
C GLN A 103 16.60 -37.06 -77.16
N VAL A 104 15.88 -36.93 -76.03
CA VAL A 104 15.82 -37.95 -74.98
C VAL A 104 15.15 -39.25 -75.45
N ASP A 105 14.31 -39.19 -76.49
CA ASP A 105 13.63 -40.39 -77.03
C ASP A 105 14.65 -41.43 -77.54
N ALA A 106 15.86 -41.01 -77.94
CA ALA A 106 16.93 -41.89 -78.41
C ALA A 106 17.54 -42.78 -77.31
N ILE A 107 17.38 -42.42 -76.04
CA ILE A 107 17.84 -43.21 -74.88
C ILE A 107 16.68 -43.72 -74.01
N ARG A 108 15.42 -43.53 -74.45
CA ARG A 108 14.24 -43.87 -73.66
C ARG A 108 14.21 -45.35 -73.26
N ASP A 109 14.47 -46.25 -74.20
CA ASP A 109 14.43 -47.69 -73.95
C ASP A 109 15.55 -48.12 -73.00
N GLU A 110 16.75 -47.56 -73.16
CA GLU A 110 17.89 -47.77 -72.26
C GLU A 110 17.57 -47.26 -70.85
N LEU A 111 16.97 -46.07 -70.71
CA LEU A 111 16.56 -45.54 -69.41
C LEU A 111 15.51 -46.41 -68.72
N ASN A 112 14.52 -46.92 -69.48
CA ASN A 112 13.53 -47.86 -68.93
C ASN A 112 14.20 -49.14 -68.43
N GLU A 113 15.18 -49.67 -69.14
CA GLU A 113 15.93 -50.86 -68.74
C GLU A 113 16.78 -50.60 -67.48
N VAL A 114 17.62 -49.55 -67.49
CA VAL A 114 18.55 -49.30 -66.37
C VAL A 114 17.83 -48.86 -65.10
N LEU A 115 16.61 -48.30 -65.20
CA LEU A 115 15.82 -47.85 -64.06
C LEU A 115 14.70 -48.82 -63.65
N ALA A 116 14.55 -50.00 -64.28
CA ALA A 116 13.42 -50.93 -64.05
C ALA A 116 13.24 -51.40 -62.59
N GLY A 117 14.28 -51.27 -61.75
CA GLY A 117 14.25 -51.61 -60.32
C GLY A 117 13.83 -50.46 -59.39
N VAL A 118 13.69 -49.24 -59.90
CA VAL A 118 13.31 -48.07 -59.09
C VAL A 118 11.80 -48.08 -58.89
N ARG A 119 11.37 -48.33 -57.65
CA ARG A 119 9.95 -48.34 -57.27
C ARG A 119 9.70 -47.41 -56.10
N PRO A 120 8.55 -46.71 -56.07
CA PRO A 120 8.21 -45.88 -54.95
C PRO A 120 7.96 -46.73 -53.69
N LEU A 121 8.41 -46.24 -52.54
CA LEU A 121 8.21 -46.88 -51.25
C LEU A 121 6.77 -46.63 -50.76
N SER A 122 6.06 -47.71 -50.37
CA SER A 122 4.64 -47.63 -49.96
C SER A 122 4.39 -47.00 -48.58
N GLY A 123 5.44 -46.70 -47.80
CA GLY A 123 5.34 -46.33 -46.38
C GLY A 123 5.81 -44.92 -46.02
N GLY A 124 6.21 -44.10 -46.99
CA GLY A 124 6.74 -42.74 -46.74
C GLY A 124 5.86 -41.59 -47.24
N ALA A 125 4.67 -41.90 -47.79
CA ALA A 125 3.86 -40.96 -48.56
C ALA A 125 2.99 -39.99 -47.73
N ASP A 126 2.77 -40.27 -46.44
CA ASP A 126 1.76 -39.56 -45.65
C ASP A 126 2.29 -38.31 -44.92
N GLU A 127 3.62 -38.13 -44.79
CA GLU A 127 4.18 -37.08 -43.93
C GLU A 127 4.70 -35.85 -44.70
N VAL A 128 5.21 -36.02 -45.93
CA VAL A 128 5.78 -34.91 -46.74
C VAL A 128 5.16 -34.87 -48.14
N ALA A 129 4.39 -33.82 -48.43
CA ALA A 129 3.75 -33.63 -49.74
C ALA A 129 4.78 -33.44 -50.87
N PHE A 130 4.55 -34.07 -52.02
CA PHE A 130 5.40 -33.95 -53.20
C PHE A 130 4.72 -33.15 -54.31
N TYR A 131 5.38 -32.08 -54.76
CA TYR A 131 4.97 -31.28 -55.92
C TYR A 131 5.93 -31.56 -57.06
N SER A 132 5.38 -32.02 -58.18
CA SER A 132 6.18 -32.42 -59.33
C SER A 132 6.30 -31.25 -60.30
N ALA A 133 7.53 -30.87 -60.63
CA ALA A 133 7.79 -29.95 -61.73
C ALA A 133 7.60 -30.61 -63.11
N VAL A 134 7.21 -31.89 -63.20
CA VAL A 134 6.79 -32.52 -64.47
C VAL A 134 5.30 -32.24 -64.71
N THR A 135 4.48 -32.40 -63.67
CA THR A 135 3.02 -32.18 -63.77
C THR A 135 2.62 -30.74 -63.45
N GLY A 136 3.46 -29.98 -62.74
CA GLY A 136 3.20 -28.60 -62.32
C GLY A 136 2.37 -28.48 -61.04
N GLY A 137 2.26 -29.53 -60.22
CA GLY A 137 1.43 -29.50 -59.01
C GLY A 137 1.61 -30.71 -58.09
N ARG A 138 0.77 -30.78 -57.05
CA ARG A 138 0.80 -31.87 -56.05
C ARG A 138 0.53 -33.22 -56.72
N THR A 139 1.40 -34.20 -56.46
CA THR A 139 1.37 -35.51 -57.11
C THR A 139 1.53 -36.62 -56.08
N ASP A 140 0.77 -37.71 -56.23
CA ASP A 140 0.93 -38.91 -55.42
C ASP A 140 2.31 -39.54 -55.65
N THR A 141 3.05 -39.76 -54.58
CA THR A 141 4.38 -40.36 -54.61
C THR A 141 4.39 -41.80 -55.13
N SER A 142 3.25 -42.51 -55.09
CA SER A 142 3.08 -43.84 -55.68
C SER A 142 3.27 -43.85 -57.20
N ALA A 143 3.17 -42.69 -57.86
CA ALA A 143 3.38 -42.55 -59.29
C ALA A 143 4.86 -42.31 -59.69
N LEU A 144 5.79 -42.22 -58.73
CA LEU A 144 7.22 -41.93 -58.98
C LEU A 144 8.03 -43.18 -59.37
N ASP A 145 7.50 -43.95 -60.31
CA ASP A 145 8.11 -45.15 -60.87
C ASP A 145 9.17 -44.84 -61.94
N THR A 146 9.78 -45.88 -62.51
CA THR A 146 10.69 -45.79 -63.66
C THR A 146 10.16 -44.89 -64.77
N GLY A 147 8.88 -45.02 -65.12
CA GLY A 147 8.25 -44.25 -66.18
C GLY A 147 8.19 -42.76 -65.86
N TYR A 148 7.95 -42.38 -64.61
CA TYR A 148 8.03 -40.99 -64.16
C TYR A 148 9.43 -40.41 -64.33
N TRP A 149 10.48 -41.15 -63.98
CA TRP A 149 11.86 -40.64 -64.09
C TRP A 149 12.33 -40.48 -65.55
N VAL A 150 11.81 -41.32 -66.45
CA VAL A 150 11.98 -41.14 -67.90
C VAL A 150 11.25 -39.88 -68.38
N ARG A 151 9.98 -39.69 -67.99
CA ARG A 151 9.24 -38.44 -68.28
C ARG A 151 9.93 -37.21 -67.70
N ASN A 152 10.48 -37.30 -66.50
CA ASN A 152 11.20 -36.19 -65.86
C ASN A 152 12.40 -35.69 -66.67
N LEU A 153 13.10 -36.58 -67.39
CA LEU A 153 14.18 -36.17 -68.29
C LEU A 153 13.64 -35.68 -69.65
N ARG A 154 12.51 -36.22 -70.12
CA ARG A 154 11.97 -36.02 -71.46
C ARG A 154 11.03 -34.81 -71.60
N GLU A 155 10.22 -34.54 -70.59
CA GLU A 155 9.18 -33.51 -70.60
C GLU A 155 9.69 -32.19 -70.04
N ARG A 156 8.99 -31.10 -70.36
CA ARG A 156 9.30 -29.75 -69.88
C ARG A 156 9.19 -29.69 -68.36
N VAL A 157 10.12 -28.99 -67.73
CA VAL A 157 10.07 -28.66 -66.30
C VAL A 157 9.18 -27.43 -66.09
N ARG A 158 8.03 -27.64 -65.46
CA ARG A 158 7.03 -26.65 -65.04
C ARG A 158 7.30 -26.23 -63.58
N PHE A 159 8.47 -25.63 -63.34
CA PHE A 159 8.90 -25.30 -61.98
C PHE A 159 8.10 -24.13 -61.41
N ALA A 160 7.89 -23.06 -62.18
CA ALA A 160 7.03 -21.94 -61.78
C ALA A 160 5.63 -22.41 -61.36
N ASP A 161 4.97 -23.23 -62.18
CA ASP A 161 3.64 -23.79 -61.86
C ASP A 161 3.64 -24.61 -60.55
N ALA A 162 4.70 -25.38 -60.29
CA ALA A 162 4.82 -26.15 -59.06
C ALA A 162 5.02 -25.25 -57.83
N VAL A 163 5.75 -24.13 -57.98
CA VAL A 163 5.93 -23.12 -56.94
C VAL A 163 4.62 -22.36 -56.70
N GLU A 164 3.89 -21.96 -57.74
CA GLU A 164 2.56 -21.35 -57.61
C GLU A 164 1.58 -22.28 -56.89
N ALA A 165 1.59 -23.58 -57.21
CA ALA A 165 0.77 -24.56 -56.52
C ALA A 165 1.16 -24.72 -55.03
N LEU A 166 2.46 -24.67 -54.70
CA LEU A 166 2.94 -24.67 -53.32
C LEU A 166 2.46 -23.42 -52.56
N LEU A 167 2.51 -22.25 -53.20
CA LEU A 167 2.03 -20.99 -52.60
C LEU A 167 0.51 -21.03 -52.36
N ALA A 168 -0.25 -21.56 -53.32
CA ALA A 168 -1.70 -21.73 -53.21
C ALA A 168 -2.09 -22.65 -52.05
N ASP A 169 -1.31 -23.70 -51.80
CA ASP A 169 -1.51 -24.62 -50.66
C ASP A 169 -0.96 -24.08 -49.33
N GLY A 170 -0.48 -22.84 -49.29
CA GLY A 170 -0.13 -22.13 -48.04
C GLY A 170 1.35 -22.21 -47.65
N HIS A 171 2.23 -22.77 -48.48
CA HIS A 171 3.66 -22.81 -48.18
C HIS A 171 4.32 -21.43 -48.37
N ARG A 172 5.19 -21.02 -47.44
CA ARG A 172 5.78 -19.66 -47.41
C ARG A 172 7.31 -19.62 -47.29
N VAL A 173 7.95 -20.73 -46.91
CA VAL A 173 9.41 -20.82 -46.82
C VAL A 173 9.91 -21.92 -47.75
N PHE A 174 10.81 -21.58 -48.66
CA PHE A 174 11.34 -22.46 -49.69
C PHE A 174 12.84 -22.63 -49.50
N ILE A 175 13.29 -23.84 -49.18
CA ILE A 175 14.72 -24.14 -49.03
C ILE A 175 15.26 -24.66 -50.37
N GLU A 176 16.13 -23.88 -51.02
CA GLU A 176 16.81 -24.30 -52.23
C GLU A 176 18.04 -25.15 -51.87
N ALA A 177 17.86 -26.47 -51.89
CA ALA A 177 18.93 -27.44 -51.71
C ALA A 177 19.83 -27.53 -52.97
N SER A 178 20.80 -26.63 -53.07
CA SER A 178 21.72 -26.54 -54.22
C SER A 178 23.15 -26.20 -53.78
N THR A 179 24.13 -26.44 -54.66
CA THR A 179 25.54 -26.05 -54.45
C THR A 179 25.77 -24.55 -54.66
N HIS A 180 24.82 -23.88 -55.32
CA HIS A 180 24.73 -22.43 -55.49
C HIS A 180 23.29 -22.10 -55.92
N PRO A 181 22.67 -21.01 -55.41
CA PRO A 181 21.33 -20.60 -55.81
C PRO A 181 21.24 -20.37 -57.31
N VAL A 182 20.35 -21.12 -57.95
CA VAL A 182 19.99 -20.96 -59.36
C VAL A 182 18.49 -20.76 -59.56
N LEU A 183 17.67 -21.14 -58.57
CA LEU A 183 16.19 -21.06 -58.64
C LEU A 183 15.61 -19.96 -57.76
N THR A 184 16.36 -19.48 -56.76
CA THR A 184 15.96 -18.44 -55.81
C THR A 184 15.29 -17.24 -56.50
N LEU A 185 15.95 -16.64 -57.49
CA LEU A 185 15.41 -15.49 -58.21
C LEU A 185 14.08 -15.82 -58.91
N GLY A 186 13.98 -16.99 -59.54
CA GLY A 186 12.75 -17.41 -60.23
C GLY A 186 11.59 -17.65 -59.26
N MET A 187 11.89 -18.17 -58.06
CA MET A 187 10.90 -18.32 -56.99
C MET A 187 10.47 -16.95 -56.46
N GLU A 188 11.39 -16.05 -56.13
CA GLU A 188 11.10 -14.71 -55.63
C GLU A 188 10.24 -13.90 -56.61
N GLU A 189 10.57 -13.91 -57.90
CA GLU A 189 9.74 -13.28 -58.94
C GLU A 189 8.35 -13.93 -59.03
N THR A 190 8.25 -15.24 -58.84
CA THR A 190 6.95 -15.93 -58.80
C THR A 190 6.14 -15.48 -57.60
N PHE A 191 6.77 -15.33 -56.42
CA PHE A 191 6.14 -14.84 -55.19
C PHE A 191 5.55 -13.44 -55.39
N GLU A 192 6.34 -12.54 -55.99
CA GLU A 192 5.91 -11.18 -56.34
C GLU A 192 4.77 -11.19 -57.36
N GLN A 193 4.84 -12.02 -58.40
CA GLN A 193 3.79 -12.08 -59.43
C GLN A 193 2.44 -12.54 -58.87
N VAL A 194 2.45 -13.48 -57.91
CA VAL A 194 1.20 -13.95 -57.26
C VAL A 194 0.82 -13.13 -56.01
N ASP A 195 1.59 -12.09 -55.67
CA ASP A 195 1.41 -11.24 -54.49
C ASP A 195 1.35 -12.02 -53.17
N VAL A 196 2.29 -12.96 -52.98
CA VAL A 196 2.42 -13.77 -51.75
C VAL A 196 3.77 -13.51 -51.10
N ASP A 197 3.76 -13.07 -49.84
CA ASP A 197 4.97 -12.90 -49.04
C ASP A 197 5.57 -14.27 -48.67
N ALA A 198 6.67 -14.63 -49.32
CA ALA A 198 7.38 -15.89 -49.15
C ALA A 198 8.90 -15.70 -49.29
N VAL A 199 9.68 -16.58 -48.65
CA VAL A 199 11.13 -16.48 -48.59
C VAL A 199 11.79 -17.70 -49.22
N ALA A 200 12.78 -17.47 -50.08
CA ALA A 200 13.66 -18.51 -50.61
C ALA A 200 15.02 -18.49 -49.90
N VAL A 201 15.42 -19.61 -49.32
CA VAL A 201 16.66 -19.76 -48.55
C VAL A 201 17.60 -20.74 -49.26
N PRO A 202 18.75 -20.29 -49.78
CA PRO A 202 19.71 -21.19 -50.42
C PRO A 202 20.53 -21.95 -49.38
N THR A 203 20.78 -23.24 -49.59
CA THR A 203 21.57 -24.04 -48.64
C THR A 203 23.08 -23.79 -48.74
N LEU A 204 23.61 -23.58 -49.94
CA LEU A 204 25.04 -23.35 -50.19
C LEU A 204 25.24 -22.25 -51.23
N ARG A 205 26.42 -21.61 -51.20
CA ARG A 205 26.84 -20.63 -52.20
C ARG A 205 28.19 -21.04 -52.78
N ARG A 206 28.46 -20.60 -54.02
CA ARG A 206 29.76 -20.80 -54.68
C ARG A 206 30.88 -20.30 -53.77
N ASP A 207 31.93 -21.11 -53.66
CA ASP A 207 33.11 -20.86 -52.81
C ASP A 207 32.83 -20.80 -51.29
N HIS A 208 31.59 -21.06 -50.86
CA HIS A 208 31.15 -21.00 -49.46
C HIS A 208 30.32 -22.25 -49.11
N GLY A 209 30.84 -23.44 -49.41
CA GLY A 209 30.17 -24.73 -49.19
C GLY A 209 30.33 -25.34 -47.80
N GLY A 210 30.76 -24.57 -46.80
CA GLY A 210 31.10 -25.06 -45.46
C GLY A 210 29.94 -25.06 -44.47
N GLN A 211 30.14 -25.69 -43.31
CA GLN A 211 29.15 -25.76 -42.22
C GLN A 211 28.65 -24.37 -41.78
N ALA A 212 29.51 -23.35 -41.80
CA ALA A 212 29.13 -21.98 -41.47
C ALA A 212 28.04 -21.41 -42.40
N GLN A 213 28.13 -21.68 -43.71
CA GLN A 213 27.10 -21.27 -44.66
C GLN A 213 25.79 -22.01 -44.39
N LEU A 214 25.85 -23.31 -44.11
CA LEU A 214 24.65 -24.10 -43.81
C LEU A 214 23.97 -23.62 -42.52
N LEU A 215 24.74 -23.32 -41.47
CA LEU A 215 24.22 -22.72 -40.22
C LEU A 215 23.61 -21.34 -40.46
N HIS A 216 24.21 -20.53 -41.34
CA HIS A 216 23.64 -19.25 -41.73
C HIS A 216 22.30 -19.43 -42.46
N SER A 217 22.21 -20.38 -43.39
CA SER A 217 20.96 -20.72 -44.08
C SER A 217 19.89 -21.26 -43.12
N LEU A 218 20.27 -22.07 -42.12
CA LEU A 218 19.35 -22.50 -41.06
C LEU A 218 18.85 -21.31 -40.22
N ALA A 219 19.72 -20.35 -39.91
CA ALA A 219 19.32 -19.13 -39.22
C ALA A 219 18.37 -18.27 -40.07
N GLN A 220 18.58 -18.19 -41.39
CA GLN A 220 17.65 -17.52 -42.30
C GLN A 220 16.28 -18.21 -42.33
N ALA A 221 16.24 -19.54 -42.37
CA ALA A 221 14.99 -20.30 -42.27
C ALA A 221 14.29 -20.08 -40.91
N PHE A 222 15.04 -20.03 -39.82
CA PHE A 222 14.52 -19.74 -38.48
C PHE A 222 13.91 -18.34 -38.38
N ILE A 223 14.60 -17.32 -38.92
CA ILE A 223 14.09 -15.94 -39.00
C ILE A 223 12.84 -15.87 -39.89
N ALA A 224 12.77 -16.67 -40.95
CA ALA A 224 11.59 -16.80 -41.81
C ALA A 224 10.43 -17.58 -41.14
N GLY A 225 10.55 -17.97 -39.87
CA GLY A 225 9.48 -18.61 -39.09
C GLY A 225 9.48 -20.14 -39.14
N THR A 226 10.55 -20.78 -39.62
CA THR A 226 10.68 -22.25 -39.57
C THR A 226 11.25 -22.69 -38.22
N ASP A 227 10.61 -23.64 -37.56
CA ASP A 227 11.17 -24.26 -36.35
C ASP A 227 12.43 -25.06 -36.72
N VAL A 228 13.57 -24.67 -36.13
CA VAL A 228 14.87 -25.34 -36.32
C VAL A 228 15.28 -26.00 -35.02
N ASP A 229 15.51 -27.32 -35.04
CA ASP A 229 16.09 -28.02 -33.90
C ASP A 229 17.60 -27.77 -33.81
N TRP A 230 17.96 -26.71 -33.08
CA TRP A 230 19.35 -26.34 -32.85
C TRP A 230 20.15 -27.39 -32.06
N ARG A 231 19.50 -28.31 -31.34
CA ARG A 231 20.20 -29.36 -30.58
C ARG A 231 20.94 -30.32 -31.51
N SER A 232 20.40 -30.55 -32.71
CA SER A 232 21.04 -31.38 -33.75
C SER A 232 22.41 -30.84 -34.19
N ALA A 233 22.66 -29.53 -34.05
CA ALA A 233 23.93 -28.90 -34.40
C ALA A 233 25.01 -29.05 -33.31
N PHE A 234 24.65 -29.46 -32.10
CA PHE A 234 25.57 -29.59 -30.95
C PHE A 234 25.47 -30.97 -30.27
N PRO A 235 25.94 -32.05 -30.91
CA PRO A 235 25.81 -33.42 -30.40
C PRO A 235 26.76 -33.76 -29.21
N ALA A 236 27.29 -32.76 -28.50
CA ALA A 236 28.30 -32.96 -27.45
C ALA A 236 27.69 -33.46 -26.11
N ASP A 237 28.49 -34.23 -25.35
CA ASP A 237 28.19 -34.72 -23.99
C ASP A 237 29.23 -34.14 -22.99
N PRO A 238 28.82 -33.35 -21.97
CA PRO A 238 27.43 -33.03 -21.60
C PRO A 238 26.74 -32.11 -22.61
N THR A 239 25.41 -32.26 -22.69
CA THR A 239 24.54 -31.43 -23.52
C THR A 239 24.83 -29.95 -23.25
N PRO A 240 25.00 -29.12 -24.29
CA PRO A 240 25.24 -27.69 -24.09
C PRO A 240 24.12 -27.06 -23.28
N ARG A 241 24.48 -26.31 -22.23
CA ARG A 241 23.52 -25.52 -21.47
C ARG A 241 23.16 -24.25 -22.26
N THR A 242 21.88 -23.92 -22.29
CA THR A 242 21.44 -22.57 -22.68
C THR A 242 21.94 -21.59 -21.62
N VAL A 243 22.55 -20.50 -22.04
CA VAL A 243 22.95 -19.41 -21.16
C VAL A 243 22.05 -18.22 -21.46
N ASP A 244 21.64 -17.51 -20.42
CA ASP A 244 20.91 -16.26 -20.59
C ASP A 244 21.85 -15.24 -21.24
N LEU A 245 21.53 -14.86 -22.47
CA LEU A 245 22.14 -13.69 -23.09
C LEU A 245 21.46 -12.44 -22.54
N PRO A 246 22.09 -11.26 -22.66
CA PRO A 246 21.41 -10.00 -22.37
C PRO A 246 20.02 -10.01 -23.00
N THR A 247 19.03 -9.63 -22.21
CA THR A 247 17.64 -9.56 -22.66
C THR A 247 17.51 -8.62 -23.85
N TYR A 248 16.37 -8.68 -24.56
CA TYR A 248 16.06 -7.76 -25.65
C TYR A 248 16.52 -6.34 -25.30
N ALA A 249 17.40 -5.79 -26.13
CA ALA A 249 17.86 -4.42 -25.98
C ALA A 249 16.69 -3.52 -26.39
N PHE A 250 15.76 -3.33 -25.44
CA PHE A 250 14.65 -2.41 -25.60
C PHE A 250 15.24 -1.09 -26.10
N GLN A 251 14.64 -0.49 -27.13
CA GLN A 251 15.10 0.82 -27.64
C GLN A 251 15.04 1.93 -26.57
N HIS A 252 14.59 1.60 -25.36
CA HIS A 252 14.34 2.47 -24.21
C HIS A 252 13.54 3.70 -24.62
N GLN A 253 12.69 3.53 -25.64
CA GLN A 253 11.71 4.53 -26.03
C GLN A 253 10.52 4.42 -25.09
N ARG A 254 10.13 5.56 -24.54
CA ARG A 254 9.10 5.66 -23.51
C ARG A 254 7.72 5.52 -24.15
N TYR A 255 7.30 4.28 -24.40
CA TYR A 255 5.95 3.92 -24.83
C TYR A 255 5.06 3.62 -23.63
N TRP A 256 5.07 4.51 -22.65
CA TRP A 256 3.99 4.54 -21.68
C TRP A 256 2.75 5.04 -22.42
N MET A 257 1.56 4.53 -22.08
CA MET A 257 0.41 5.40 -22.09
C MET A 257 0.78 6.51 -21.11
N ASN A 258 1.38 7.57 -21.63
CA ASN A 258 1.26 8.85 -20.99
C ASN A 258 -0.25 9.08 -21.05
N ALA A 259 -0.97 8.61 -20.02
CA ALA A 259 -2.07 9.39 -19.53
C ALA A 259 -1.46 10.79 -19.48
N SER A 260 -1.83 11.62 -20.45
CA SER A 260 -1.47 13.01 -20.45
C SER A 260 -1.66 13.42 -18.99
N GLY A 261 -0.64 14.00 -18.36
CA GLY A 261 -0.77 14.57 -17.02
C GLY A 261 -1.77 15.74 -16.96
N ALA A 262 -2.64 15.89 -17.97
CA ALA A 262 -3.93 16.51 -17.82
C ALA A 262 -4.85 15.46 -17.20
N ALA A 263 -5.43 15.75 -16.05
CA ALA A 263 -6.56 15.01 -15.50
C ALA A 263 -7.39 14.43 -16.65
N SER A 264 -7.53 13.10 -16.71
CA SER A 264 -8.41 12.44 -17.67
C SER A 264 -9.68 13.26 -17.73
N ASP A 265 -10.01 13.83 -18.90
CA ASP A 265 -11.14 14.75 -19.03
C ASP A 265 -12.33 14.16 -18.25
N PRO A 266 -12.69 14.75 -17.10
CA PRO A 266 -13.65 14.17 -16.18
C PRO A 266 -15.03 14.02 -16.85
N SER A 267 -15.25 14.71 -17.99
CA SER A 267 -16.43 14.55 -18.84
C SER A 267 -16.62 13.10 -19.30
N GLY A 268 -15.55 12.34 -19.53
CA GLY A 268 -15.61 10.93 -19.90
C GLY A 268 -16.17 10.01 -18.80
N LEU A 269 -16.15 10.48 -17.55
CA LEU A 269 -16.76 9.84 -16.38
C LEU A 269 -18.13 10.44 -16.04
N GLY A 270 -18.63 11.39 -16.84
CA GLY A 270 -19.86 12.15 -16.56
C GLY A 270 -19.69 13.23 -15.49
N LEU A 271 -18.44 13.61 -15.16
CA LEU A 271 -18.12 14.64 -14.18
C LEU A 271 -17.72 15.95 -14.88
N VAL A 272 -17.77 17.07 -14.16
CA VAL A 272 -17.38 18.38 -14.69
C VAL A 272 -15.90 18.65 -14.37
N ALA A 273 -15.16 19.25 -15.31
CA ALA A 273 -13.79 19.70 -15.04
C ALA A 273 -13.83 20.86 -14.06
N ALA A 274 -13.06 20.78 -12.98
CA ALA A 274 -12.97 21.86 -12.01
C ALA A 274 -11.95 22.95 -12.42
N ASP A 275 -11.34 22.86 -13.60
CA ASP A 275 -10.37 23.84 -14.13
C ASP A 275 -9.30 24.28 -13.11
N HIS A 276 -8.88 23.34 -12.25
CA HIS A 276 -7.97 23.61 -11.14
C HIS A 276 -6.82 22.58 -11.12
N PRO A 277 -5.54 23.00 -10.94
CA PRO A 277 -4.38 22.08 -11.09
C PRO A 277 -4.33 20.93 -10.08
N LEU A 278 -4.92 21.08 -8.88
CA LEU A 278 -4.92 20.04 -7.84
C LEU A 278 -6.29 19.39 -7.61
N LEU A 279 -7.37 20.00 -8.12
CA LEU A 279 -8.75 19.52 -7.96
C LEU A 279 -9.27 19.27 -9.38
N GLY A 280 -9.17 18.02 -9.83
CA GLY A 280 -9.39 17.68 -11.24
C GLY A 280 -10.86 17.62 -11.66
N ALA A 281 -11.78 17.40 -10.72
CA ALA A 281 -13.20 17.22 -11.03
C ALA A 281 -14.12 17.85 -9.99
N ALA A 282 -15.28 18.33 -10.45
CA ALA A 282 -16.41 18.78 -9.64
C ALA A 282 -17.63 17.87 -9.86
N VAL A 283 -18.36 17.62 -8.78
CA VAL A 283 -19.57 16.79 -8.74
C VAL A 283 -20.65 17.52 -7.97
N GLU A 284 -21.77 17.81 -8.61
CA GLU A 284 -23.00 18.21 -7.94
C GLU A 284 -23.84 16.96 -7.67
N LEU A 285 -24.21 16.72 -6.42
CA LEU A 285 -25.13 15.62 -6.10
C LEU A 285 -26.53 15.92 -6.65
N ALA A 286 -27.25 14.89 -7.07
CA ALA A 286 -28.52 15.03 -7.80
C ALA A 286 -29.64 15.77 -7.05
N ASP A 287 -29.51 15.92 -5.73
CA ASP A 287 -30.44 16.70 -4.91
C ASP A 287 -30.10 18.21 -4.84
N GLY A 288 -29.00 18.63 -5.48
CA GLY A 288 -28.49 20.00 -5.50
C GLY A 288 -27.98 20.50 -4.14
N SER A 289 -27.89 19.61 -3.15
CA SER A 289 -27.57 19.98 -1.76
C SER A 289 -26.07 20.01 -1.50
N THR A 290 -25.28 19.24 -2.25
CA THR A 290 -23.85 19.09 -2.02
C THR A 290 -23.08 19.25 -3.31
N HIS A 291 -22.05 20.09 -3.28
CA HIS A 291 -21.03 20.16 -4.33
C HIS A 291 -19.72 19.57 -3.79
N LEU A 292 -19.07 18.74 -4.59
CA LEU A 292 -17.82 18.07 -4.24
C LEU A 292 -16.77 18.40 -5.29
N LEU A 293 -15.64 18.97 -4.88
CA LEU A 293 -14.44 19.05 -5.71
C LEU A 293 -13.45 17.97 -5.24
N THR A 294 -12.82 17.26 -6.16
CA THR A 294 -11.92 16.14 -5.82
C THR A 294 -10.64 16.17 -6.64
N GLY A 295 -9.55 15.70 -6.03
CA GLY A 295 -8.26 15.62 -6.69
C GLY A 295 -7.28 14.66 -6.00
N ARG A 296 -6.05 14.61 -6.50
CA ARG A 296 -4.98 13.78 -5.96
C ARG A 296 -3.72 14.62 -5.78
N ILE A 297 -3.14 14.58 -4.60
CA ILE A 297 -1.88 15.27 -4.25
C ILE A 297 -0.83 14.27 -3.79
N ALA A 298 0.45 14.57 -3.98
CA ALA A 298 1.57 13.74 -3.56
C ALA A 298 2.79 14.62 -3.25
N ALA A 299 3.71 14.14 -2.41
CA ALA A 299 4.96 14.85 -2.12
C ALA A 299 5.90 14.87 -3.33
N ALA A 300 6.03 13.73 -4.02
CA ALA A 300 6.74 13.63 -5.29
C ALA A 300 5.74 13.71 -6.45
N GLY A 301 5.97 14.64 -7.38
CA GLY A 301 5.09 14.85 -8.52
C GLY A 301 4.88 13.58 -9.34
N GLY A 302 3.66 13.07 -9.32
CA GLY A 302 3.25 11.96 -10.17
C GLY A 302 3.13 12.44 -11.61
N GLY A 303 4.12 12.12 -12.43
CA GLY A 303 4.00 12.07 -13.90
C GLY A 303 3.68 13.39 -14.62
N GLY A 304 4.73 14.10 -15.06
CA GLY A 304 4.68 14.87 -16.31
C GLY A 304 3.91 16.19 -16.31
N GLY A 305 4.22 17.08 -15.37
CA GLY A 305 3.81 18.50 -15.36
C GLY A 305 3.82 19.04 -13.92
N SER A 306 4.69 20.02 -13.63
CA SER A 306 4.77 20.89 -12.42
C SER A 306 4.50 20.35 -10.99
N GLY A 307 4.25 19.06 -10.78
CA GLY A 307 3.54 18.57 -9.58
C GLY A 307 4.37 18.20 -8.34
N GLY A 308 5.61 18.68 -8.16
CA GLY A 308 6.46 18.33 -7.00
C GLY A 308 6.52 19.38 -5.89
N TRP A 309 6.01 20.59 -6.13
CA TRP A 309 6.28 21.73 -5.25
C TRP A 309 5.71 21.56 -3.84
N LEU A 310 4.55 20.91 -3.67
CA LEU A 310 3.97 20.63 -2.35
C LEU A 310 4.91 19.84 -1.44
N GLY A 311 5.79 18.99 -2.01
CA GLY A 311 6.81 18.24 -1.28
C GLY A 311 7.90 19.11 -0.63
N GLU A 312 7.97 20.39 -1.01
CA GLU A 312 9.00 21.34 -0.56
C GLU A 312 8.52 22.24 0.59
N HIS A 313 7.27 22.11 1.04
CA HIS A 313 6.78 22.79 2.25
C HIS A 313 7.00 21.91 3.48
N ILE A 314 8.17 22.08 4.10
CA ILE A 314 8.60 21.27 5.24
C ILE A 314 8.56 22.11 6.52
N VAL A 315 7.76 21.69 7.49
CA VAL A 315 7.71 22.30 8.83
C VAL A 315 7.96 21.22 9.86
N ALA A 316 8.84 21.47 10.83
CA ALA A 316 9.20 20.52 11.89
C ALA A 316 9.72 19.15 11.37
N ASN A 317 10.35 19.13 10.18
CA ASN A 317 10.74 17.94 9.40
C ASN A 317 9.58 17.09 8.85
N ALA A 318 8.36 17.62 8.84
CA ALA A 318 7.20 16.99 8.20
C ALA A 318 6.83 17.74 6.90
N VAL A 319 6.51 16.99 5.84
CA VAL A 319 6.01 17.56 4.58
C VAL A 319 4.52 17.86 4.74
N LEU A 320 4.14 19.14 4.79
CA LEU A 320 2.77 19.57 5.03
C LEU A 320 2.21 20.29 3.80
N ALA A 321 0.95 20.05 3.45
CA ALA A 321 0.26 21.02 2.59
C ALA A 321 0.11 22.35 3.37
N PRO A 322 0.51 23.50 2.78
CA PRO A 322 0.44 24.79 3.46
C PRO A 322 -1.02 25.18 3.71
N GLY A 323 -1.28 25.92 4.79
CA GLY A 323 -2.62 26.47 5.06
C GLY A 323 -3.14 27.32 3.89
N ALA A 324 -2.24 28.00 3.18
CA ALA A 324 -2.54 28.72 1.95
C ALA A 324 -3.17 27.85 0.86
N ALA A 325 -2.81 26.56 0.75
CA ALA A 325 -3.42 25.64 -0.22
C ALA A 325 -4.85 25.28 0.17
N LEU A 326 -5.13 25.08 1.47
CA LEU A 326 -6.47 24.73 1.93
C LEU A 326 -7.45 25.92 1.74
N VAL A 327 -6.99 27.14 1.97
CA VAL A 327 -7.78 28.36 1.70
C VAL A 327 -8.03 28.54 0.21
N GLU A 328 -7.02 28.31 -0.63
CA GLU A 328 -7.15 28.40 -2.08
C GLU A 328 -8.17 27.37 -2.60
N TRP A 329 -8.15 26.14 -2.09
CA TRP A 329 -9.16 25.12 -2.41
C TRP A 329 -10.56 25.53 -1.97
N ALA A 330 -10.70 26.17 -0.80
CA ALA A 330 -11.98 26.69 -0.34
C ALA A 330 -12.48 27.86 -1.21
N LEU A 331 -11.59 28.74 -1.68
CA LEU A 331 -11.92 29.81 -2.62
C LEU A 331 -12.37 29.26 -3.98
N ARG A 332 -11.68 28.24 -4.51
CA ARG A 332 -12.11 27.57 -5.74
C ARG A 332 -13.47 26.90 -5.55
N ALA A 333 -13.72 26.28 -4.40
CA ALA A 333 -15.02 25.69 -4.10
C ALA A 333 -16.11 26.76 -3.90
N ALA A 334 -15.77 27.94 -3.40
CA ALA A 334 -16.69 29.09 -3.31
C ALA A 334 -17.12 29.58 -4.69
N ASP A 335 -16.17 29.71 -5.63
CA ASP A 335 -16.46 30.09 -7.02
C ASP A 335 -17.39 29.08 -7.70
N GLU A 336 -17.20 27.78 -7.46
CA GLU A 336 -18.05 26.70 -8.01
C GLU A 336 -19.53 26.85 -7.64
N VAL A 337 -19.82 27.38 -6.45
CA VAL A 337 -21.18 27.54 -5.92
C VAL A 337 -21.68 28.98 -5.97
N GLY A 338 -20.93 29.90 -6.59
CA GLY A 338 -21.26 31.32 -6.70
C GLY A 338 -21.14 32.13 -5.41
N CYS A 339 -20.38 31.64 -4.44
CA CYS A 339 -20.02 32.40 -3.23
C CYS A 339 -18.87 33.38 -3.51
N GLY A 340 -18.85 34.52 -2.82
CA GLY A 340 -17.89 35.61 -3.05
C GLY A 340 -16.59 35.50 -2.25
N GLY A 341 -16.48 34.54 -1.34
CA GLY A 341 -15.31 34.35 -0.49
C GLY A 341 -15.54 33.38 0.65
N VAL A 342 -14.58 33.33 1.56
CA VAL A 342 -14.58 32.50 2.76
C VAL A 342 -14.81 33.41 3.98
N GLU A 343 -15.92 33.20 4.69
CA GLU A 343 -16.23 33.93 5.92
C GLU A 343 -15.28 33.50 7.05
N GLU A 344 -15.15 32.18 7.21
CA GLU A 344 -14.28 31.53 8.18
C GLU A 344 -13.80 30.19 7.60
N LEU A 345 -12.52 29.85 7.81
CA LEU A 345 -11.98 28.51 7.60
C LEU A 345 -11.03 28.17 8.73
N THR A 346 -11.43 27.19 9.55
CA THR A 346 -10.64 26.67 10.66
C THR A 346 -9.90 25.40 10.24
N LEU A 347 -8.58 25.40 10.41
CA LEU A 347 -7.69 24.27 10.15
C LEU A 347 -7.63 23.39 11.41
N GLN A 348 -8.22 22.20 11.34
CA GLN A 348 -8.36 21.28 12.47
C GLN A 348 -7.11 20.43 12.67
N VAL A 349 -6.62 19.81 11.60
CA VAL A 349 -5.50 18.87 11.63
C VAL A 349 -4.59 19.12 10.43
N PRO A 350 -3.26 19.24 10.61
CA PRO A 350 -2.31 19.43 9.51
C PRO A 350 -2.44 18.32 8.44
N LEU A 351 -2.50 18.71 7.17
CA LEU A 351 -2.53 17.78 6.05
C LEU A 351 -1.09 17.40 5.71
N VAL A 352 -0.60 16.31 6.33
CA VAL A 352 0.73 15.76 6.08
C VAL A 352 0.73 14.90 4.81
N LEU A 353 1.67 15.16 3.91
CA LEU A 353 1.88 14.38 2.69
C LEU A 353 2.78 13.17 2.99
N PRO A 354 2.41 11.95 2.56
CA PRO A 354 3.23 10.77 2.80
C PRO A 354 4.51 10.82 1.95
N GLU A 355 5.59 10.20 2.45
CA GLU A 355 6.88 10.09 1.74
C GLU A 355 6.76 9.30 0.42
N SER A 356 5.81 8.38 0.35
CA SER A 356 5.49 7.60 -0.86
C SER A 356 3.97 7.45 -1.04
N GLY A 357 3.51 7.39 -2.29
CA GLY A 357 2.08 7.37 -2.62
C GLY A 357 1.47 8.77 -2.75
N GLY A 358 0.14 8.86 -2.73
CA GLY A 358 -0.58 10.12 -2.76
C GLY A 358 -1.77 10.14 -1.81
N LEU A 359 -2.40 11.31 -1.71
CA LEU A 359 -3.66 11.48 -1.01
C LEU A 359 -4.74 11.86 -2.03
N ARG A 360 -5.90 11.24 -1.91
CA ARG A 360 -7.13 11.74 -2.51
C ARG A 360 -7.65 12.86 -1.62
N VAL A 361 -8.02 14.00 -2.19
CA VAL A 361 -8.56 15.15 -1.49
C VAL A 361 -9.99 15.40 -1.95
N GLN A 362 -10.85 15.77 -1.01
CA GLN A 362 -12.23 16.16 -1.27
C GLN A 362 -12.56 17.48 -0.57
N VAL A 363 -13.12 18.42 -1.31
CA VAL A 363 -13.69 19.67 -0.78
C VAL A 363 -15.20 19.57 -0.94
N VAL A 364 -15.91 19.49 0.18
CA VAL A 364 -17.35 19.27 0.23
C VAL A 364 -18.02 20.58 0.65
N VAL A 365 -18.89 21.10 -0.20
CA VAL A 365 -19.71 22.29 0.06
C VAL A 365 -21.16 21.87 0.24
N GLY A 366 -21.75 22.25 1.37
CA GLY A 366 -23.14 21.93 1.71
C GLY A 366 -24.17 22.83 1.03
N ALA A 367 -25.43 22.64 1.42
CA ALA A 367 -26.57 23.36 0.87
C ALA A 367 -26.51 24.84 1.30
N ALA A 368 -27.07 25.72 0.48
CA ALA A 368 -27.22 27.13 0.86
C ALA A 368 -28.22 27.25 2.03
N ALA A 369 -27.80 27.96 3.08
CA ALA A 369 -28.70 28.47 4.09
C ALA A 369 -29.59 29.60 3.53
N GLU A 370 -30.61 30.02 4.28
CA GLU A 370 -31.54 31.09 3.85
C GLU A 370 -30.84 32.43 3.56
N ASP A 371 -29.70 32.68 4.19
CA ASP A 371 -28.87 33.88 4.02
C ASP A 371 -27.81 33.74 2.90
N GLY A 372 -27.81 32.60 2.18
CA GLY A 372 -26.89 32.32 1.08
C GLY A 372 -25.53 31.77 1.51
N ARG A 373 -25.27 31.57 2.81
CA ARG A 373 -24.05 30.95 3.31
C ARG A 373 -24.04 29.44 3.10
N ARG A 374 -22.85 28.85 2.99
CA ARG A 374 -22.66 27.41 2.80
C ARG A 374 -21.53 26.88 3.65
N ASP A 375 -21.72 25.73 4.29
CA ASP A 375 -20.64 25.01 4.96
C ASP A 375 -19.64 24.48 3.92
N VAL A 376 -18.34 24.52 4.25
CA VAL A 376 -17.27 23.87 3.47
C VAL A 376 -16.41 23.00 4.37
N ARG A 377 -16.03 21.80 3.89
CA ARG A 377 -15.15 20.87 4.60
C ARG A 377 -14.11 20.28 3.64
N ILE A 378 -12.86 20.17 4.10
CA ILE A 378 -11.75 19.63 3.30
C ILE A 378 -11.28 18.32 3.93
N TYR A 379 -11.27 17.25 3.15
CA TYR A 379 -10.91 15.91 3.56
C TYR A 379 -9.74 15.35 2.76
N SER A 380 -9.00 14.42 3.37
CA SER A 380 -8.07 13.57 2.61
C SER A 380 -8.10 12.11 3.05
N ARG A 381 -7.65 11.21 2.16
CA ARG A 381 -7.33 9.81 2.47
C ARG A 381 -6.18 9.32 1.57
N PRO A 382 -5.40 8.31 1.98
CA PRO A 382 -4.41 7.66 1.11
C PRO A 382 -5.03 7.12 -0.18
N ASP A 383 -4.28 7.18 -1.28
CA ASP A 383 -4.76 6.82 -2.62
C ASP A 383 -4.60 5.34 -3.01
N GLY A 384 -4.02 4.52 -2.12
CA GLY A 384 -3.70 3.10 -2.30
C GLY A 384 -4.85 2.24 -2.85
N GLU A 385 -4.48 1.23 -3.64
CA GLU A 385 -5.40 0.39 -4.41
C GLU A 385 -6.37 -0.39 -3.53
N ALA A 386 -7.66 -0.22 -3.82
CA ALA A 386 -8.77 -1.04 -3.31
C ALA A 386 -8.75 -2.51 -3.83
N ASP A 387 -7.72 -2.89 -4.59
CA ASP A 387 -7.57 -4.22 -5.23
C ASP A 387 -6.61 -5.17 -4.48
N SER A 388 -5.89 -4.66 -3.48
CA SER A 388 -5.45 -5.50 -2.36
C SER A 388 -6.59 -5.48 -1.35
N GLY A 389 -7.04 -6.61 -0.80
CA GLY A 389 -8.18 -6.71 0.13
C GLY A 389 -8.04 -5.98 1.48
N VAL A 390 -7.33 -4.86 1.50
CA VAL A 390 -7.14 -3.88 2.56
C VAL A 390 -8.42 -3.06 2.70
N ALA A 391 -8.98 -3.03 3.91
CA ALA A 391 -10.15 -2.21 4.21
C ALA A 391 -9.82 -0.71 4.09
N ASP A 392 -10.78 0.05 3.55
CA ASP A 392 -10.75 1.49 3.27
C ASP A 392 -10.24 2.31 4.48
N VAL A 393 -9.11 3.01 4.33
CA VAL A 393 -8.67 4.01 5.31
C VAL A 393 -9.67 5.17 5.27
N GLY A 394 -10.34 5.44 6.39
CA GLY A 394 -11.37 6.48 6.48
C GLY A 394 -10.85 7.88 6.11
N TRP A 395 -11.76 8.75 5.67
CA TRP A 395 -11.45 10.15 5.36
C TRP A 395 -11.15 10.95 6.63
N VAL A 396 -10.12 11.80 6.59
CA VAL A 396 -9.74 12.72 7.67
C VAL A 396 -10.14 14.13 7.29
N CYS A 397 -10.86 14.84 8.17
CA CYS A 397 -11.18 16.27 7.98
C CYS A 397 -9.98 17.13 8.41
N HIS A 398 -9.51 17.99 7.51
CA HIS A 398 -8.39 18.89 7.74
C HIS A 398 -8.82 20.33 8.00
N ALA A 399 -9.94 20.76 7.40
CA ALA A 399 -10.49 22.07 7.61
C ALA A 399 -12.01 22.07 7.47
N GLU A 400 -12.65 22.97 8.22
CA GLU A 400 -14.09 23.22 8.18
C GLU A 400 -14.32 24.73 8.27
N GLY A 401 -15.35 25.22 7.59
CA GLY A 401 -15.61 26.65 7.51
C GLY A 401 -16.94 26.98 6.86
N VAL A 402 -17.13 28.28 6.64
CA VAL A 402 -18.34 28.86 6.04
C VAL A 402 -17.94 29.75 4.86
N LEU A 403 -18.61 29.54 3.73
CA LEU A 403 -18.52 30.35 2.53
C LEU A 403 -19.61 31.41 2.55
N SER A 404 -19.24 32.65 2.23
CA SER A 404 -20.17 33.79 2.20
C SER A 404 -20.64 34.08 0.78
N PRO A 405 -21.92 34.43 0.57
CA PRO A 405 -22.40 34.87 -0.74
C PRO A 405 -21.70 36.16 -1.19
N ALA A 406 -21.65 36.39 -2.50
CA ALA A 406 -21.15 37.66 -3.03
C ALA A 406 -22.05 38.80 -2.53
N SER A 407 -21.46 39.85 -1.93
CA SER A 407 -22.24 40.99 -1.43
C SER A 407 -22.88 41.77 -2.58
N GLU A 408 -24.19 41.63 -2.78
CA GLU A 408 -24.97 42.47 -3.70
C GLU A 408 -25.18 43.87 -3.09
N GLY A 409 -24.25 44.80 -3.33
CA GLY A 409 -24.53 46.24 -3.17
C GLY A 409 -23.38 47.12 -2.66
N VAL A 410 -23.03 48.11 -3.49
CA VAL A 410 -22.39 49.40 -3.14
C VAL A 410 -20.93 49.35 -2.66
N GLY A 411 -20.00 49.42 -3.63
CA GLY A 411 -18.79 50.25 -3.49
C GLY A 411 -17.76 49.85 -2.42
N GLN A 412 -17.59 48.57 -2.10
CA GLN A 412 -16.35 48.15 -1.44
C GLN A 412 -15.20 48.31 -2.44
N SER A 413 -14.48 49.42 -2.37
CA SER A 413 -13.20 49.56 -3.02
C SER A 413 -12.23 48.60 -2.33
N ALA A 414 -11.96 47.45 -2.95
CA ALA A 414 -10.93 46.53 -2.48
C ALA A 414 -9.63 47.30 -2.21
N GLU A 415 -9.05 47.11 -1.02
CA GLU A 415 -7.87 47.87 -0.58
C GLU A 415 -6.67 47.47 -1.45
N GLY A 416 -6.26 48.37 -2.36
CA GLY A 416 -5.06 48.20 -3.18
C GLY A 416 -3.82 48.79 -2.51
N LEU A 417 -2.64 48.42 -3.02
CA LEU A 417 -1.34 48.95 -2.62
C LEU A 417 -0.72 49.81 -3.74
N GLY A 418 -1.57 50.62 -4.37
CA GLY A 418 -1.19 51.55 -5.44
C GLY A 418 -0.38 52.76 -4.94
N GLY A 419 0.38 53.38 -5.84
CA GLY A 419 1.22 54.55 -5.53
C GLY A 419 2.72 54.24 -5.51
N THR A 420 3.52 55.14 -4.92
CA THR A 420 4.97 54.95 -4.75
C THR A 420 5.25 53.78 -3.81
N TRP A 421 6.00 52.79 -4.30
CA TRP A 421 6.29 51.56 -3.58
C TRP A 421 7.80 51.26 -3.59
N PRO A 422 8.40 50.90 -2.44
CA PRO A 422 7.82 50.95 -1.09
C PRO A 422 7.47 52.40 -0.67
N PRO A 423 6.58 52.61 0.32
CA PRO A 423 6.34 53.95 0.87
C PRO A 423 7.63 54.59 1.39
N ALA A 424 7.77 55.92 1.22
CA ALA A 424 8.99 56.63 1.61
C ALA A 424 9.30 56.58 3.12
N SER A 425 8.31 56.25 3.96
CA SER A 425 8.46 56.04 5.40
C SER A 425 8.98 54.64 5.77
N ALA A 426 8.90 53.67 4.85
CA ALA A 426 9.18 52.27 5.13
C ALA A 426 10.70 52.00 5.13
N GLN A 427 11.18 51.33 6.17
CA GLN A 427 12.61 50.99 6.32
C GLN A 427 12.87 49.58 5.79
N PRO A 428 13.88 49.38 4.91
CA PRO A 428 14.20 48.05 4.40
C PRO A 428 14.68 47.13 5.54
N VAL A 429 14.22 45.88 5.51
CA VAL A 429 14.67 44.81 6.40
C VAL A 429 15.65 43.93 5.65
N ASP A 430 16.78 43.60 6.29
CA ASP A 430 17.77 42.71 5.71
C ASP A 430 17.26 41.26 5.66
N LEU A 431 17.35 40.64 4.48
CA LEU A 431 16.91 39.28 4.20
C LEU A 431 18.08 38.31 4.01
N GLU A 432 19.33 38.74 4.15
CA GLU A 432 20.49 37.85 4.09
C GLU A 432 20.32 36.70 5.09
N GLY A 433 20.40 35.44 4.63
CA GLY A 433 20.20 34.24 5.45
C GLY A 433 18.77 34.02 5.99
N PHE A 434 17.75 34.71 5.47
CA PHE A 434 16.37 34.62 5.98
C PHE A 434 15.82 33.18 5.99
N TYR A 435 15.93 32.44 4.88
CA TYR A 435 15.44 31.07 4.80
C TYR A 435 16.29 30.07 5.60
N GLU A 436 17.59 30.32 5.75
CA GLU A 436 18.47 29.50 6.62
C GLU A 436 18.06 29.63 8.08
N ARG A 437 17.78 30.86 8.54
CA ARG A 437 17.24 31.12 9.89
C ARG A 437 15.84 30.54 10.08
N SER A 438 15.00 30.62 9.05
CA SER A 438 13.66 30.02 9.05
C SER A 438 13.73 28.49 9.18
N ALA A 439 14.64 27.84 8.45
CA ALA A 439 14.87 26.41 8.55
C ALA A 439 15.39 26.01 9.94
N ALA A 440 16.29 26.80 10.54
CA ALA A 440 16.74 26.59 11.92
C ALA A 440 15.61 26.78 12.95
N ALA A 441 14.59 27.57 12.63
CA ALA A 441 13.38 27.76 13.43
C ALA A 441 12.28 26.71 13.13
N GLY A 442 12.58 25.69 12.30
CA GLY A 442 11.66 24.60 11.98
C GLY A 442 10.88 24.78 10.69
N TYR A 443 11.08 25.84 9.91
CA TYR A 443 10.43 26.09 8.62
C TYR A 443 11.41 25.88 7.46
N ALA A 444 11.61 24.62 7.07
CA ALA A 444 12.57 24.22 6.05
C ALA A 444 11.98 24.30 4.63
N TYR A 445 11.55 25.50 4.22
CA TYR A 445 10.99 25.75 2.89
C TYR A 445 11.99 25.45 1.77
N GLY A 446 11.63 24.58 0.83
CA GLY A 446 12.39 24.33 -0.39
C GLY A 446 12.17 25.40 -1.47
N PRO A 447 12.85 25.30 -2.62
CA PRO A 447 12.93 26.35 -3.64
C PRO A 447 11.59 26.91 -4.12
N SER A 448 10.54 26.08 -4.20
CA SER A 448 9.20 26.48 -4.65
C SER A 448 8.50 27.44 -3.70
N PHE A 449 8.87 27.45 -2.43
CA PHE A 449 8.29 28.32 -1.39
C PHE A 449 9.16 29.55 -1.09
N GLN A 450 10.35 29.65 -1.66
CA GLN A 450 11.28 30.74 -1.39
C GLN A 450 11.00 32.00 -2.26
N GLY A 451 9.79 32.55 -2.12
CA GLY A 451 9.27 33.63 -2.99
C GLY A 451 9.54 35.08 -2.56
N VAL A 452 9.90 35.32 -1.28
CA VAL A 452 10.14 36.68 -0.75
C VAL A 452 11.33 37.36 -1.45
N ARG A 453 11.11 38.58 -1.97
CA ARG A 453 12.11 39.38 -2.70
C ARG A 453 12.64 40.55 -1.89
N ALA A 454 11.75 41.23 -1.19
CA ALA A 454 12.10 42.39 -0.37
C ALA A 454 11.07 42.57 0.75
N VAL A 455 11.51 43.08 1.90
CA VAL A 455 10.66 43.38 3.04
C VAL A 455 11.02 44.75 3.58
N TRP A 456 10.01 45.52 3.98
CA TRP A 456 10.16 46.80 4.66
C TRP A 456 9.27 46.83 5.90
N ARG A 457 9.68 47.61 6.89
CA ARG A 457 8.90 47.89 8.10
C ARG A 457 8.36 49.31 8.03
N ASP A 458 7.05 49.46 8.16
CA ASP A 458 6.34 50.75 8.20
C ASP A 458 5.50 50.83 9.47
N GLY A 459 6.09 51.35 10.55
CA GLY A 459 5.48 51.29 11.87
C GLY A 459 5.35 49.86 12.40
N ALA A 460 4.12 49.42 12.65
CA ALA A 460 3.79 48.06 13.08
C ALA A 460 3.58 47.09 11.90
N ASP A 461 3.43 47.61 10.68
CA ASP A 461 3.18 46.82 9.49
C ASP A 461 4.48 46.31 8.87
N LEU A 462 4.40 45.12 8.27
CA LEU A 462 5.41 44.62 7.35
C LEU A 462 4.88 44.71 5.92
N LEU A 463 5.68 45.34 5.07
CA LEU A 463 5.43 45.43 3.63
C LEU A 463 6.39 44.47 2.95
N ALA A 464 5.92 43.73 1.95
CA ALA A 464 6.78 42.80 1.23
C ALA A 464 6.50 42.76 -0.26
N GLU A 465 7.51 42.38 -1.04
CA GLU A 465 7.35 41.91 -2.41
C GLU A 465 7.65 40.41 -2.43
N ALA A 466 6.75 39.64 -3.01
CA ALA A 466 6.92 38.20 -3.23
C ALA A 466 6.66 37.89 -4.70
N ALA A 467 7.43 36.95 -5.26
CA ALA A 467 7.21 36.46 -6.62
C ALA A 467 7.20 34.94 -6.61
N LEU A 468 6.33 34.35 -7.43
CA LEU A 468 6.20 32.90 -7.58
C LEU A 468 7.54 32.35 -8.10
N PRO A 469 8.24 31.47 -7.35
CA PRO A 469 9.47 30.87 -7.83
C PRO A 469 9.22 29.99 -9.06
N GLU A 470 10.15 29.97 -10.02
CA GLU A 470 10.05 29.10 -11.21
C GLU A 470 9.89 27.61 -10.84
N ALA A 471 10.46 27.19 -9.72
CA ALA A 471 10.35 25.82 -9.20
C ALA A 471 8.90 25.41 -8.85
N ALA A 472 8.04 26.38 -8.51
CA ALA A 472 6.64 26.13 -8.18
C ALA A 472 5.75 25.89 -9.41
N GLY A 473 6.23 26.25 -10.61
CA GLY A 473 5.45 26.16 -11.85
C GLY A 473 4.71 27.45 -12.19
N ASP A 474 3.63 27.33 -12.97
CA ASP A 474 2.82 28.46 -13.43
C ASP A 474 1.65 28.75 -12.46
N ALA A 475 1.17 30.00 -12.46
CA ALA A 475 0.02 30.43 -11.68
C ALA A 475 -1.32 30.06 -12.32
N ASP A 476 -1.31 29.61 -13.59
CA ASP A 476 -2.51 29.25 -14.35
C ASP A 476 -3.40 28.22 -13.63
N GLY A 477 -4.70 28.51 -13.57
CA GLY A 477 -5.74 27.66 -12.96
C GLY A 477 -5.92 27.81 -11.45
N PHE A 478 -4.99 28.45 -10.74
CA PHE A 478 -5.18 28.83 -9.33
C PHE A 478 -5.84 30.20 -9.21
N GLY A 479 -6.65 30.40 -8.17
CA GLY A 479 -7.10 31.74 -7.80
C GLY A 479 -5.91 32.63 -7.41
N ILE A 480 -5.04 32.10 -6.57
CA ILE A 480 -3.69 32.60 -6.29
C ILE A 480 -2.81 31.39 -6.02
N HIS A 481 -1.63 31.30 -6.63
CA HIS A 481 -0.80 30.10 -6.45
C HIS A 481 -0.46 29.90 -4.96
N PRO A 482 -0.71 28.72 -4.35
CA PRO A 482 -0.54 28.56 -2.90
C PRO A 482 0.87 28.84 -2.40
N ALA A 483 1.91 28.49 -3.16
CA ALA A 483 3.29 28.84 -2.82
C ALA A 483 3.56 30.36 -2.81
N LEU A 484 2.87 31.14 -3.65
CA LEU A 484 2.96 32.60 -3.65
C LEU A 484 2.23 33.20 -2.45
N LEU A 485 1.03 32.69 -2.14
CA LEU A 485 0.27 33.11 -0.98
C LEU A 485 1.00 32.76 0.33
N ASP A 486 1.61 31.58 0.41
CA ASP A 486 2.42 31.18 1.55
C ASP A 486 3.67 32.07 1.70
N ALA A 487 4.39 32.34 0.60
CA ALA A 487 5.52 33.27 0.61
C ALA A 487 5.13 34.70 1.04
N ALA A 488 3.90 35.14 0.78
CA ALA A 488 3.38 36.42 1.26
C ALA A 488 3.25 36.47 2.80
N LEU A 489 3.17 35.32 3.48
CA LEU A 489 3.10 35.22 4.94
C LEU A 489 4.47 35.12 5.60
N HIS A 490 5.51 34.69 4.89
CA HIS A 490 6.85 34.50 5.46
C HIS A 490 7.43 35.73 6.19
N PRO A 491 7.20 36.98 5.74
CA PRO A 491 7.66 38.15 6.48
C PRO A 491 7.11 38.22 7.92
N ALA A 492 5.97 37.58 8.23
CA ALA A 492 5.44 37.50 9.59
C ALA A 492 6.40 36.84 10.59
N LEU A 493 7.33 35.98 10.12
CA LEU A 493 8.40 35.41 10.93
C LEU A 493 9.35 36.49 11.50
N LEU A 494 9.35 37.71 10.95
CA LEU A 494 10.15 38.86 11.39
C LEU A 494 9.42 39.75 12.41
N LEU A 495 8.13 39.48 12.71
CA LEU A 495 7.40 40.14 13.80
C LEU A 495 7.84 39.61 15.17
N ASP A 496 8.47 38.44 15.21
CA ASP A 496 9.22 37.94 16.36
C ASP A 496 10.56 38.67 16.44
N THR A 497 10.66 39.69 17.29
CA THR A 497 11.88 40.47 17.52
C THR A 497 12.96 39.69 18.28
N GLY A 498 13.32 38.51 17.80
CA GLY A 498 14.41 37.70 18.33
C GLY A 498 14.40 36.29 17.77
N PHE A 499 15.22 36.02 16.74
CA PHE A 499 15.70 34.65 16.51
C PHE A 499 16.56 34.13 17.69
N ASP A 500 16.85 34.98 18.69
CA ASP A 500 17.90 34.79 19.70
C ASP A 500 17.49 34.93 21.19
N GLU A 501 16.27 35.35 21.57
CA GLU A 501 15.89 35.45 22.99
C GLU A 501 14.48 34.88 23.23
N ASP A 502 14.38 33.94 24.19
CA ASP A 502 13.23 33.09 24.56
C ASP A 502 12.89 31.91 23.63
N ARG A 503 13.82 30.95 23.50
CA ARG A 503 13.52 29.60 23.01
C ARG A 503 12.89 28.75 24.11
N ASP A 504 11.56 28.66 24.10
CA ASP A 504 10.89 27.44 24.57
C ASP A 504 11.07 26.40 23.45
N GLY A 505 12.11 25.56 23.60
CA GLY A 505 12.73 24.77 22.54
C GLY A 505 11.92 23.59 22.02
N GLY A 506 10.79 23.83 21.33
CA GLY A 506 10.02 22.77 20.69
C GLY A 506 8.75 23.17 19.94
N GLN A 507 8.48 24.45 19.68
CA GLN A 507 7.21 24.89 19.07
C GLN A 507 7.39 25.69 17.77
N VAL A 508 6.51 25.46 16.81
CA VAL A 508 6.37 26.24 15.55
C VAL A 508 4.97 26.86 15.50
N ARG A 509 4.83 28.04 14.90
CA ARG A 509 3.52 28.68 14.69
C ARG A 509 2.94 28.28 13.35
N LEU A 510 1.71 27.80 13.35
CA LEU A 510 0.97 27.41 12.15
C LEU A 510 -0.33 28.22 12.02
N PRO A 511 -0.80 28.47 10.78
CA PRO A 511 -2.16 28.94 10.53
C PRO A 511 -3.20 28.05 11.24
N PHE A 512 -4.13 28.67 11.94
CA PHE A 512 -5.23 27.98 12.62
C PHE A 512 -6.59 28.39 12.06
N ALA A 513 -6.85 29.69 11.88
CA ALA A 513 -8.12 30.17 11.33
C ALA A 513 -7.91 31.33 10.36
N TRP A 514 -8.64 31.31 9.25
CA TRP A 514 -8.69 32.36 8.24
C TRP A 514 -10.08 32.97 8.22
N ASN A 515 -10.18 34.27 8.44
CA ASN A 515 -11.45 34.99 8.52
C ASN A 515 -11.49 36.09 7.47
N GLY A 516 -12.63 36.22 6.79
CA GLY A 516 -12.87 37.24 5.78
C GLY A 516 -11.86 37.18 4.64
N VAL A 517 -11.77 36.03 3.96
CA VAL A 517 -10.90 35.87 2.78
C VAL A 517 -11.70 36.22 1.52
N SER A 518 -11.21 37.20 0.77
CA SER A 518 -11.79 37.58 -0.53
C SER A 518 -10.72 37.61 -1.60
N LEU A 519 -11.01 36.96 -2.73
CA LEU A 519 -10.17 36.95 -3.93
C LEU A 519 -10.76 37.93 -4.96
N TRP A 520 -9.95 38.88 -5.40
CA TRP A 520 -10.35 39.98 -6.28
C TRP A 520 -9.84 39.83 -7.71
N ALA A 521 -8.69 39.18 -7.88
CA ALA A 521 -8.06 38.93 -9.17
C ALA A 521 -7.24 37.64 -9.12
N ALA A 522 -7.08 36.97 -10.26
CA ALA A 522 -6.29 35.76 -10.42
C ALA A 522 -5.10 35.97 -11.39
N GLY A 523 -4.18 34.99 -11.43
CA GLY A 523 -3.03 35.01 -12.36
C GLY A 523 -1.86 35.89 -11.93
N ALA A 524 -1.85 36.38 -10.69
CA ALA A 524 -0.71 37.13 -10.17
C ALA A 524 0.50 36.22 -9.95
N SER A 525 1.65 36.56 -10.56
CA SER A 525 2.94 35.88 -10.35
C SER A 525 3.92 36.70 -9.50
N THR A 526 3.61 37.97 -9.27
CA THR A 526 4.35 38.88 -8.38
C THR A 526 3.36 39.76 -7.64
N VAL A 527 3.52 39.85 -6.32
CA VAL A 527 2.62 40.57 -5.43
C VAL A 527 3.34 41.51 -4.49
N ARG A 528 2.67 42.61 -4.18
CA ARG A 528 2.93 43.50 -3.04
C ARG A 528 2.04 43.07 -1.89
N VAL A 529 2.59 43.06 -0.70
CA VAL A 529 1.92 42.55 0.50
C VAL A 529 2.01 43.59 1.60
N ARG A 530 0.92 43.80 2.32
CA ARG A 530 0.90 44.45 3.63
C ARG A 530 0.38 43.47 4.67
N LEU A 531 1.19 43.23 5.69
CA LEU A 531 0.85 42.46 6.88
C LEU A 531 0.71 43.42 8.06
N SER A 532 -0.47 43.48 8.65
CA SER A 532 -0.75 44.32 9.82
C SER A 532 -1.07 43.43 11.03
N PRO A 533 -0.41 43.61 12.18
CA PRO A 533 -0.77 42.90 13.40
C PRO A 533 -2.24 43.15 13.79
N HIS A 534 -2.99 42.08 14.03
CA HIS A 534 -4.40 42.13 14.45
C HIS A 534 -4.52 41.59 15.88
N ARG A 535 -5.01 42.42 16.81
CA ARG A 535 -5.16 42.06 18.23
C ARG A 535 -6.58 41.58 18.51
N ASP A 536 -6.89 40.37 18.07
CA ASP A 536 -8.05 39.60 18.54
C ASP A 536 -7.62 38.15 18.67
N GLY A 537 -7.68 37.60 19.88
CA GLY A 537 -7.26 36.21 20.16
C GLY A 537 -7.03 35.95 21.65
N ALA A 538 -7.09 34.68 22.04
CA ALA A 538 -6.75 34.22 23.38
C ALA A 538 -5.23 34.36 23.66
N GLU A 539 -4.83 34.24 24.92
CA GLU A 539 -3.42 34.31 25.34
C GLU A 539 -2.59 33.24 24.59
N GLY A 540 -1.59 33.68 23.81
CA GLY A 540 -0.74 32.80 22.97
C GLY A 540 -1.10 32.76 21.48
N GLU A 541 -2.24 33.30 21.06
CA GLU A 541 -2.62 33.44 19.64
C GLU A 541 -2.07 34.73 19.03
N ARG A 542 -1.87 34.72 17.69
CA ARG A 542 -1.51 35.93 16.94
C ARG A 542 -2.35 36.09 15.70
N GLY A 543 -3.08 37.20 15.63
CA GLY A 543 -3.82 37.63 14.46
C GLY A 543 -2.98 38.49 13.52
N LEU A 544 -3.18 38.31 12.21
CA LEU A 544 -2.59 39.10 11.14
C LEU A 544 -3.65 39.46 10.11
N ARG A 545 -3.76 40.74 9.76
CA ARG A 545 -4.50 41.17 8.58
C ARG A 545 -3.58 41.16 7.37
N LEU A 546 -4.05 40.65 6.24
CA LEU A 546 -3.27 40.51 5.00
C LEU A 546 -3.96 41.27 3.86
N VAL A 547 -3.22 42.14 3.18
CA VAL A 547 -3.62 42.76 1.91
C VAL A 547 -2.58 42.41 0.86
N VAL A 548 -3.01 41.71 -0.19
CA VAL A 548 -2.20 41.29 -1.33
C VAL A 548 -2.66 42.05 -2.56
N ALA A 549 -1.73 42.70 -3.23
CA ALA A 549 -1.94 43.43 -4.48
C ALA A 549 -0.93 42.96 -5.54
N ASP A 550 -1.21 43.18 -6.81
CA ASP A 550 -0.28 42.86 -7.89
C ASP A 550 0.94 43.81 -7.93
N ALA A 551 1.82 43.62 -8.92
CA ALA A 551 3.02 44.43 -9.08
C ALA A 551 2.75 45.93 -9.34
N VAL A 552 1.54 46.32 -9.75
CA VAL A 552 1.13 47.73 -9.93
C VAL A 552 0.29 48.26 -8.77
N GLY A 553 -0.09 47.41 -7.82
CA GLY A 553 -0.84 47.75 -6.61
C GLY A 553 -2.35 47.57 -6.73
N ALA A 554 -2.85 46.89 -7.76
CA ALA A 554 -4.26 46.50 -7.85
C ALA A 554 -4.56 45.32 -6.91
N PRO A 555 -5.72 45.28 -6.23
CA PRO A 555 -6.03 44.26 -5.23
C PRO A 555 -6.13 42.86 -5.84
N VAL A 556 -5.52 41.87 -5.18
CA VAL A 556 -5.53 40.45 -5.56
C VAL A 556 -6.27 39.63 -4.51
N LEU A 557 -5.88 39.73 -3.24
CA LEU A 557 -6.49 38.99 -2.14
C LEU A 557 -6.47 39.81 -0.84
N THR A 558 -7.54 39.74 -0.07
CA THR A 558 -7.61 40.32 1.29
C THR A 558 -7.99 39.26 2.31
N VAL A 559 -7.40 39.33 3.49
CA VAL A 559 -7.77 38.53 4.67
C VAL A 559 -7.94 39.48 5.84
N ASP A 560 -9.13 39.48 6.44
CA ASP A 560 -9.42 40.33 7.58
C ASP A 560 -8.63 39.89 8.82
N SER A 561 -8.57 38.59 9.09
CA SER A 561 -7.77 38.03 10.18
C SER A 561 -7.31 36.60 9.91
N LEU A 562 -5.99 36.41 9.90
CA LEU A 562 -5.30 35.12 9.97
C LEU A 562 -4.80 34.91 11.40
N VAL A 563 -5.40 33.94 12.09
CA VAL A 563 -4.97 33.52 13.44
C VAL A 563 -3.95 32.41 13.31
N THR A 564 -2.81 32.57 13.98
CA THR A 564 -1.76 31.55 14.10
C THR A 564 -1.62 31.08 15.54
N ARG A 565 -1.33 29.79 15.73
CA ARG A 565 -1.16 29.14 17.05
C ARG A 565 0.18 28.41 17.12
N PRO A 566 0.82 28.36 18.31
CA PRO A 566 1.96 27.48 18.53
C PRO A 566 1.51 26.01 18.47
N ALA A 567 2.30 25.18 17.82
CA ALA A 567 2.15 23.74 17.72
C ALA A 567 3.48 23.08 18.11
N ALA A 568 3.41 22.04 18.95
CA ALA A 568 4.60 21.30 19.34
C ALA A 568 5.15 20.51 18.15
N VAL A 569 6.46 20.60 17.93
CA VAL A 569 7.20 19.90 16.87
C VAL A 569 6.97 18.38 16.97
N GLU A 570 6.89 17.84 18.19
CA GLU A 570 6.62 16.43 18.47
C GLU A 570 5.22 16.01 18.02
N GLN A 571 4.20 16.86 18.19
CA GLN A 571 2.83 16.58 17.73
C GLN A 571 2.75 16.56 16.20
N LEU A 572 3.48 17.45 15.52
CA LEU A 572 3.58 17.46 14.06
C LEU A 572 4.34 16.24 13.53
N ARG A 573 5.43 15.85 14.19
CA ARG A 573 6.15 14.61 13.88
C ARG A 573 5.31 13.36 14.15
N ALA A 574 4.53 13.32 15.22
CA ALA A 574 3.60 12.23 15.49
C ALA A 574 2.50 12.15 14.43
N ALA A 575 2.00 13.30 13.96
CA ALA A 575 1.08 13.37 12.83
C ALA A 575 1.74 12.97 11.49
N ALA A 576 3.06 13.09 11.35
CA ALA A 576 3.81 12.57 10.19
C ALA A 576 4.15 11.09 10.31
N ALA A 577 4.38 10.60 11.54
CA ALA A 577 4.56 9.19 11.89
C ALA A 577 3.23 8.42 11.93
N ARG A 578 2.23 8.83 11.13
CA ARG A 578 0.90 8.20 10.95
C ARG A 578 0.94 6.71 10.56
N GLY A 579 2.12 6.08 10.48
CA GLY A 579 2.26 4.64 10.63
C GLY A 579 1.65 4.10 11.95
N ALA A 580 1.61 4.89 13.02
CA ALA A 580 1.06 4.52 14.33
C ALA A 580 -0.36 5.05 14.61
N ASP A 581 -1.16 5.34 13.57
CA ASP A 581 -2.58 5.73 13.78
C ASP A 581 -3.31 4.60 14.51
N GLY A 582 -3.67 4.80 15.78
CA GLY A 582 -4.40 3.82 16.59
C GLY A 582 -3.70 3.30 17.86
N LEU A 583 -2.55 3.86 18.26
CA LEU A 583 -1.96 3.59 19.58
C LEU A 583 -2.30 4.71 20.57
N PHE A 584 -2.78 4.33 21.76
CA PHE A 584 -3.19 5.23 22.83
C PHE A 584 -2.59 4.81 24.18
N VAL A 585 -2.45 5.76 25.10
CA VAL A 585 -2.06 5.53 26.50
C VAL A 585 -3.08 6.17 27.43
N LEU A 586 -3.14 5.69 28.67
CA LEU A 586 -3.99 6.28 29.71
C LEU A 586 -3.20 7.36 30.44
N ASP A 587 -3.66 8.60 30.35
CA ASP A 587 -3.10 9.74 31.07
C ASP A 587 -4.01 10.12 32.23
N TRP A 588 -3.43 10.41 33.40
CA TRP A 588 -4.15 10.75 34.62
C TRP A 588 -3.99 12.24 34.90
N THR A 589 -4.90 13.01 34.31
CA THR A 589 -4.89 14.47 34.38
C THR A 589 -5.49 15.00 35.69
N PRO A 590 -4.99 16.10 36.25
CA PRO A 590 -5.59 16.74 37.42
C PRO A 590 -7.07 17.07 37.23
N LEU A 591 -7.90 16.80 38.24
CA LEU A 591 -9.32 17.17 38.24
C LEU A 591 -9.45 18.71 38.24
N ALA A 592 -10.00 19.28 37.18
CA ALA A 592 -10.13 20.73 37.02
C ALA A 592 -10.99 21.35 38.12
N ARG A 593 -10.42 22.29 38.90
CA ARG A 593 -11.13 23.02 39.95
C ARG A 593 -11.87 24.21 39.34
N PRO A 594 -13.20 24.32 39.47
CA PRO A 594 -13.90 25.51 38.99
C PRO A 594 -13.40 26.74 39.77
N MET A 595 -12.89 27.74 39.04
CA MET A 595 -12.51 29.02 39.65
C MET A 595 -13.76 29.70 40.23
N GLY A 596 -13.81 29.87 41.55
CA GLY A 596 -14.81 30.74 42.21
C GLY A 596 -15.64 30.16 43.35
N THR A 597 -15.31 28.98 43.90
CA THR A 597 -15.99 28.45 45.11
C THR A 597 -15.04 28.34 46.30
N ASP A 598 -14.67 29.49 46.88
CA ASP A 598 -14.02 29.53 48.20
C ASP A 598 -15.08 29.33 49.29
N GLY A 599 -15.46 28.07 49.51
CA GLY A 599 -16.26 27.63 50.64
C GLY A 599 -16.29 26.10 50.69
N PRO A 600 -16.12 25.46 51.86
CA PRO A 600 -16.24 24.01 51.94
C PRO A 600 -17.65 23.60 51.47
N LEU A 601 -17.73 22.64 50.54
CA LEU A 601 -18.97 21.96 50.14
C LEU A 601 -19.44 21.00 51.26
N ALA A 602 -19.29 21.43 52.51
CA ALA A 602 -19.65 20.69 53.71
C ALA A 602 -21.05 21.13 54.15
N ASP A 603 -22.07 20.55 53.50
CA ASP A 603 -23.34 20.16 54.13
C ASP A 603 -24.22 19.48 53.08
N ARG A 604 -23.88 18.23 52.75
CA ARG A 604 -24.89 17.26 52.31
C ARG A 604 -24.88 16.12 53.33
N ASP A 605 -25.75 16.24 54.33
CA ASP A 605 -26.19 15.10 55.12
C ASP A 605 -26.61 13.97 54.17
N GLY A 606 -25.98 12.80 54.27
CA GLY A 606 -26.31 11.63 53.45
C GLY A 606 -25.11 10.86 52.87
N TRP A 607 -24.12 10.52 53.70
CA TRP A 607 -23.03 9.59 53.35
C TRP A 607 -23.06 8.37 54.26
N ALA A 608 -22.76 7.19 53.72
CA ALA A 608 -22.53 5.97 54.50
C ALA A 608 -21.25 5.26 54.04
N VAL A 609 -20.65 4.48 54.93
CA VAL A 609 -19.45 3.69 54.64
C VAL A 609 -19.72 2.23 55.00
N LEU A 610 -19.46 1.34 54.05
CA LEU A 610 -19.45 -0.11 54.21
C LEU A 610 -18.02 -0.53 54.52
N ALA A 611 -17.76 -0.89 55.77
CA ALA A 611 -16.43 -1.24 56.27
C ALA A 611 -16.54 -2.27 57.39
N ALA A 612 -15.66 -3.28 57.39
CA ALA A 612 -15.79 -4.48 58.22
C ALA A 612 -15.83 -4.18 59.74
N GLU A 613 -15.14 -3.14 60.19
CA GLU A 613 -15.12 -2.69 61.60
C GLU A 613 -15.99 -1.43 61.84
N GLY A 614 -16.72 -0.98 60.81
CA GLY A 614 -17.56 0.22 60.82
C GLY A 614 -19.02 0.00 61.25
N ALA A 615 -19.82 1.07 61.16
CA ALA A 615 -21.25 1.05 61.51
C ALA A 615 -22.08 0.10 60.63
N TYR A 616 -21.62 -0.14 59.39
CA TYR A 616 -22.23 -1.06 58.44
C TYR A 616 -21.16 -2.02 57.90
N PRO A 617 -21.06 -3.25 58.42
CA PRO A 617 -20.04 -4.21 57.99
C PRO A 617 -20.19 -4.69 56.55
N ASP A 618 -21.43 -4.70 56.04
CA ASP A 618 -21.79 -5.11 54.69
C ASP A 618 -23.05 -4.39 54.20
N LEU A 619 -23.41 -4.65 52.94
CA LEU A 619 -24.61 -4.08 52.33
C LEU A 619 -25.90 -4.53 53.05
N ASP A 620 -25.95 -5.77 53.55
CA ASP A 620 -27.16 -6.32 54.18
C ASP A 620 -27.44 -5.60 55.52
N ALA A 621 -26.41 -5.33 56.32
CA ALA A 621 -26.48 -4.53 57.54
C ALA A 621 -26.86 -3.07 57.25
N PHE A 622 -26.33 -2.48 56.17
CA PHE A 622 -26.71 -1.14 55.72
C PHE A 622 -28.19 -1.06 55.33
N LEU A 623 -28.67 -2.02 54.54
CA LEU A 623 -30.07 -2.07 54.09
C LEU A 623 -31.07 -2.31 55.23
N ALA A 624 -30.65 -3.03 56.28
CA ALA A 624 -31.43 -3.23 57.49
C ALA A 624 -31.54 -1.96 58.35
N GLY A 625 -30.55 -1.06 58.26
CA GLY A 625 -30.52 0.22 58.96
C GLY A 625 -31.26 1.37 58.28
N LEU A 626 -31.70 1.21 57.03
CA LEU A 626 -32.52 2.20 56.32
C LEU A 626 -33.98 2.15 56.81
N ASP A 627 -34.38 3.09 57.67
CA ASP A 627 -35.78 3.24 58.10
C ASP A 627 -36.70 3.57 56.90
N GLY A 628 -37.87 2.94 56.82
CA GLY A 628 -38.76 2.92 55.64
C GLY A 628 -39.43 4.25 55.23
N GLY A 629 -38.89 5.40 55.63
CA GLY A 629 -39.42 6.73 55.32
C GLY A 629 -38.41 7.87 55.23
N GLU A 630 -37.11 7.65 55.48
CA GLU A 630 -36.06 8.67 55.27
C GLU A 630 -35.40 8.50 53.88
N ALA A 631 -34.99 9.62 53.27
CA ALA A 631 -34.20 9.59 52.04
C ALA A 631 -32.83 8.96 52.36
N GLY A 632 -32.49 7.83 51.72
CA GLY A 632 -31.20 7.16 51.90
C GLY A 632 -30.02 8.07 51.53
N PRO A 633 -28.79 7.72 51.95
CA PRO A 633 -27.60 8.52 51.63
C PRO A 633 -27.38 8.58 50.12
N ALA A 634 -27.03 9.75 49.61
CA ALA A 634 -26.74 9.97 48.20
C ALA A 634 -25.46 9.26 47.75
N VAL A 635 -24.51 9.05 48.68
CA VAL A 635 -23.20 8.43 48.41
C VAL A 635 -22.91 7.36 49.46
N VAL A 636 -22.55 6.16 49.01
CA VAL A 636 -22.12 5.04 49.87
C VAL A 636 -20.73 4.58 49.46
N LEU A 637 -19.77 4.60 50.40
CA LEU A 637 -18.41 4.13 50.15
C LEU A 637 -18.29 2.65 50.51
N ALA A 638 -17.69 1.85 49.65
CA ALA A 638 -17.36 0.46 49.93
C ALA A 638 -15.85 0.26 49.81
N GLY A 639 -15.18 0.01 50.93
CA GLY A 639 -13.74 -0.24 50.98
C GLY A 639 -13.39 -1.66 50.59
N PHE A 640 -12.42 -1.81 49.68
CA PHE A 640 -11.79 -3.10 49.39
C PHE A 640 -10.36 -3.08 49.92
N PRO A 641 -10.08 -3.73 51.06
CA PRO A 641 -8.75 -3.73 51.64
C PRO A 641 -7.77 -4.47 50.72
N ARG A 642 -6.51 -4.01 50.74
CA ARG A 642 -5.41 -4.68 50.06
C ARG A 642 -5.24 -6.10 50.63
N PRO A 643 -5.18 -7.14 49.80
CA PRO A 643 -4.90 -8.49 50.27
C PRO A 643 -3.46 -8.60 50.79
N ASP A 644 -3.28 -9.41 51.84
CA ASP A 644 -1.96 -9.83 52.33
C ASP A 644 -1.38 -10.89 51.38
N ALA A 645 -0.86 -10.43 50.24
CA ALA A 645 -0.31 -11.25 49.17
C ALA A 645 0.90 -10.57 48.53
N ASP A 646 2.08 -11.19 48.70
CA ASP A 646 3.35 -10.67 48.17
C ASP A 646 3.73 -11.27 46.82
N ALA A 647 3.44 -12.56 46.60
CA ALA A 647 3.72 -13.21 45.33
C ALA A 647 2.61 -12.94 44.30
N VAL A 648 2.97 -12.72 43.04
CA VAL A 648 2.00 -12.47 41.95
C VAL A 648 0.99 -13.63 41.80
N ALA A 649 1.41 -14.87 42.08
CA ALA A 649 0.50 -16.02 42.10
C ALA A 649 -0.59 -15.89 43.17
N ASP A 650 -0.24 -15.44 44.36
CA ASP A 650 -1.19 -15.20 45.46
C ASP A 650 -2.07 -13.97 45.17
N MET A 651 -1.50 -12.93 44.55
CA MET A 651 -2.26 -11.77 44.05
C MET A 651 -3.30 -12.19 43.01
N ALA A 652 -3.02 -13.17 42.16
CA ALA A 652 -4.00 -13.68 41.19
C ALA A 652 -5.16 -14.42 41.88
N ILE A 653 -4.91 -15.15 42.96
CA ILE A 653 -5.95 -15.80 43.76
C ILE A 653 -6.79 -14.75 44.49
N ALA A 654 -6.13 -13.78 45.12
CA ALA A 654 -6.78 -12.69 45.85
C ALA A 654 -7.63 -11.80 44.91
N GLY A 655 -7.11 -11.47 43.73
CA GLY A 655 -7.80 -10.67 42.72
C GLY A 655 -9.10 -11.32 42.22
N LEU A 656 -9.09 -12.65 41.99
CA LEU A 656 -10.33 -13.38 41.66
C LEU A 656 -11.35 -13.29 42.80
N ALA A 657 -10.92 -13.50 44.04
CA ALA A 657 -11.80 -13.42 45.20
C ALA A 657 -12.37 -11.99 45.39
N MET A 658 -11.58 -10.95 45.13
CA MET A 658 -12.03 -9.55 45.14
C MET A 658 -13.07 -9.28 44.06
N ALA A 659 -12.81 -9.71 42.82
CA ALA A 659 -13.75 -9.56 41.71
C ALA A 659 -15.08 -10.30 41.97
N GLN A 660 -15.05 -11.48 42.61
CA GLN A 660 -16.25 -12.21 43.01
C GLN A 660 -17.06 -11.47 44.08
N ARG A 661 -16.41 -10.94 45.12
CA ARG A 661 -17.09 -10.14 46.16
C ARG A 661 -17.70 -8.87 45.58
N ALA A 662 -17.01 -8.22 44.67
CA ALA A 662 -17.52 -7.03 44.02
C ALA A 662 -18.69 -7.31 43.09
N LEU A 663 -18.64 -8.44 42.36
CA LEU A 663 -19.77 -8.88 41.55
C LEU A 663 -21.02 -9.05 42.43
N GLU A 664 -20.89 -9.73 43.58
CA GLU A 664 -21.99 -9.91 44.53
C GLU A 664 -22.51 -8.56 45.06
N LEU A 665 -21.61 -7.69 45.52
CA LEU A 665 -21.96 -6.35 46.03
C LEU A 665 -22.75 -5.55 44.99
N VAL A 666 -22.26 -5.50 43.75
CA VAL A 666 -22.88 -4.73 42.69
C VAL A 666 -24.21 -5.32 42.25
N GLN A 667 -24.32 -6.66 42.16
CA GLN A 667 -25.58 -7.31 41.84
C GLN A 667 -26.65 -7.04 42.90
N LYS A 668 -26.29 -7.13 44.19
CA LYS A 668 -27.19 -6.78 45.30
C LYS A 668 -27.57 -5.30 45.28
N TRP A 669 -26.60 -4.40 45.05
CA TRP A 669 -26.82 -2.96 44.93
C TRP A 669 -27.82 -2.60 43.83
N LEU A 670 -27.67 -3.20 42.64
CA LEU A 670 -28.56 -2.96 41.50
C LEU A 670 -29.97 -3.56 41.71
N ALA A 671 -30.08 -4.63 42.51
CA ALA A 671 -31.35 -5.28 42.80
C ALA A 671 -32.21 -4.52 43.83
N GLU A 672 -31.64 -3.57 44.57
CA GLU A 672 -32.33 -2.81 45.61
C GLU A 672 -32.92 -1.49 45.06
N PRO A 673 -34.27 -1.36 44.98
CA PRO A 673 -34.91 -0.15 44.45
C PRO A 673 -34.67 1.10 45.30
N ARG A 674 -34.46 0.96 46.63
CA ARG A 674 -34.19 2.10 47.52
C ARG A 674 -32.87 2.81 47.22
N LEU A 675 -31.96 2.16 46.47
CA LEU A 675 -30.64 2.66 46.11
C LEU A 675 -30.55 3.10 44.65
N ALA A 676 -31.69 3.29 43.98
CA ALA A 676 -31.74 3.70 42.58
C ALA A 676 -31.07 5.07 42.34
N ASP A 677 -31.26 6.00 43.27
CA ASP A 677 -30.74 7.38 43.20
C ASP A 677 -29.41 7.57 43.96
N ALA A 678 -28.90 6.51 44.61
CA ALA A 678 -27.64 6.54 45.34
C ALA A 678 -26.46 6.10 44.45
N ARG A 679 -25.28 6.67 44.69
CA ARG A 679 -24.03 6.31 44.02
C ARG A 679 -23.15 5.46 44.94
N LEU A 680 -22.72 4.30 44.46
CA LEU A 680 -21.76 3.44 45.17
C LEU A 680 -20.33 3.83 44.76
N VAL A 681 -19.55 4.33 45.71
CA VAL A 681 -18.13 4.65 45.55
C VAL A 681 -17.31 3.45 46.01
N VAL A 682 -16.63 2.79 45.09
CA VAL A 682 -15.78 1.64 45.41
C VAL A 682 -14.35 2.12 45.60
N VAL A 683 -13.79 1.88 46.78
CA VAL A 683 -12.48 2.40 47.21
C VAL A 683 -11.44 1.30 47.17
N THR A 684 -10.37 1.52 46.41
CA THR A 684 -9.17 0.67 46.33
C THR A 684 -7.92 1.44 46.73
N ARG A 685 -6.79 0.72 46.85
CA ARG A 685 -5.47 1.32 47.07
C ARG A 685 -4.48 0.76 46.06
N GLY A 686 -3.83 1.64 45.29
CA GLY A 686 -2.83 1.28 44.30
C GLY A 686 -3.31 0.38 43.16
N ALA A 687 -4.62 0.32 42.89
CA ALA A 687 -5.17 -0.52 41.82
C ALA A 687 -4.80 -0.02 40.40
N VAL A 688 -4.47 1.27 40.27
CA VAL A 688 -4.09 1.89 38.98
C VAL A 688 -2.73 2.58 39.07
N ALA A 689 -1.95 2.46 37.99
CA ALA A 689 -0.69 3.20 37.83
C ALA A 689 -0.98 4.64 37.38
N VAL A 690 -0.33 5.61 38.02
CA VAL A 690 -0.39 7.05 37.69
C VAL A 690 1.05 7.49 37.39
N ALA A 691 1.29 8.05 36.20
CA ALA A 691 2.62 8.21 35.61
C ALA A 691 3.63 9.02 36.44
N ASP A 692 3.14 9.97 37.25
CA ASP A 692 3.98 10.91 38.02
C ASP A 692 4.33 10.41 39.44
N THR A 693 3.94 9.20 39.80
CA THR A 693 4.11 8.68 41.17
C THR A 693 4.99 7.45 41.18
N GLU A 694 6.14 7.53 41.86
CA GLU A 694 6.95 6.36 42.21
C GLU A 694 6.17 5.52 43.23
N GLY A 695 5.46 4.50 42.73
CA GLY A 695 4.62 3.67 43.59
C GLY A 695 4.47 2.26 43.06
N ALA A 696 4.58 1.28 43.97
CA ALA A 696 4.14 -0.07 43.69
C ALA A 696 2.63 -0.06 43.32
N VAL A 697 2.21 -1.03 42.52
CA VAL A 697 0.79 -1.24 42.16
C VAL A 697 0.28 -2.53 42.79
N ASP A 698 -0.98 -2.52 43.21
CA ASP A 698 -1.71 -3.70 43.66
C ASP A 698 -2.39 -4.37 42.45
N VAL A 699 -1.74 -5.42 41.95
CA VAL A 699 -2.21 -6.19 40.80
C VAL A 699 -3.54 -6.90 41.10
N ALA A 700 -3.80 -7.28 42.36
CA ALA A 700 -5.05 -7.93 42.74
C ALA A 700 -6.22 -6.94 42.70
N ALA A 701 -6.01 -5.72 43.20
CA ALA A 701 -7.04 -4.68 43.21
C ALA A 701 -7.41 -4.19 41.79
N ALA A 702 -6.51 -4.28 40.81
CA ALA A 702 -6.79 -3.94 39.42
C ALA A 702 -7.94 -4.76 38.80
N ALA A 703 -8.12 -6.01 39.26
CA ALA A 703 -9.21 -6.89 38.81
C ALA A 703 -10.59 -6.26 39.05
N LEU A 704 -10.73 -5.57 40.18
CA LEU A 704 -11.95 -4.89 40.58
C LEU A 704 -12.31 -3.76 39.61
N TRP A 705 -11.30 -2.99 39.20
CA TRP A 705 -11.46 -1.88 38.27
C TRP A 705 -11.95 -2.34 36.90
N GLY A 706 -11.38 -3.42 36.36
CA GLY A 706 -11.84 -3.99 35.09
C GLY A 706 -13.32 -4.42 35.14
N LEU A 707 -13.72 -5.10 36.22
CA LEU A 707 -15.11 -5.51 36.44
C LEU A 707 -16.05 -4.30 36.51
N LEU A 708 -15.69 -3.30 37.31
CA LEU A 708 -16.53 -2.14 37.59
C LEU A 708 -16.61 -1.15 36.43
N ARG A 709 -15.58 -1.02 35.60
CA ARG A 709 -15.66 -0.26 34.34
C ARG A 709 -16.74 -0.84 33.41
N SER A 710 -16.85 -2.16 33.34
CA SER A 710 -17.95 -2.81 32.60
C SER A 710 -19.30 -2.58 33.27
N ALA A 711 -19.36 -2.58 34.61
CA ALA A 711 -20.57 -2.24 35.36
C ALA A 711 -21.03 -0.79 35.13
N GLN A 712 -20.08 0.17 35.05
CA GLN A 712 -20.33 1.58 34.71
C GLN A 712 -20.88 1.74 33.30
N ALA A 713 -20.34 0.98 32.33
CA ALA A 713 -20.83 0.99 30.96
C ALA A 713 -22.27 0.41 30.85
N GLU A 714 -22.63 -0.57 31.68
CA GLU A 714 -23.99 -1.12 31.75
C GLU A 714 -24.97 -0.25 32.54
N ASN A 715 -24.49 0.48 33.55
CA ASN A 715 -25.29 1.27 34.48
C ASN A 715 -24.66 2.66 34.72
N PRO A 716 -24.74 3.58 33.74
CA PRO A 716 -24.16 4.92 33.87
C PRO A 716 -24.67 5.66 35.12
N GLY A 717 -23.78 6.39 35.79
CA GLY A 717 -24.12 7.17 36.98
C GLY A 717 -24.26 6.38 38.31
N ARG A 718 -24.31 5.04 38.29
CA ARG A 718 -24.52 4.23 39.51
C ARG A 718 -23.27 3.97 40.35
N PHE A 719 -22.09 4.00 39.73
CA PHE A 719 -20.82 3.64 40.37
C PHE A 719 -19.75 4.70 40.14
N LEU A 720 -18.91 4.93 41.15
CA LEU A 720 -17.70 5.73 41.05
C LEU A 720 -16.52 4.91 41.60
N LEU A 721 -15.43 4.85 40.84
CA LEU A 721 -14.21 4.16 41.23
C LEU A 721 -13.23 5.15 41.84
N LEU A 722 -12.74 4.87 43.04
CA LEU A 722 -11.78 5.69 43.76
C LEU A 722 -10.55 4.87 44.13
N ASP A 723 -9.37 5.26 43.65
CA ASP A 723 -8.11 4.63 44.04
C ASP A 723 -7.24 5.57 44.86
N LEU A 724 -6.77 5.10 46.02
CA LEU A 724 -5.91 5.85 46.94
C LEU A 724 -4.45 5.37 46.87
N ASP A 725 -3.53 6.14 47.44
CA ASP A 725 -2.12 5.74 47.59
C ASP A 725 -1.98 4.44 48.40
N LEU A 726 -1.01 3.60 48.02
CA LEU A 726 -0.73 2.35 48.74
C LEU A 726 -0.35 2.56 50.21
N GLY A 727 0.41 3.61 50.50
CA GLY A 727 0.87 3.97 51.85
C GLY A 727 -0.06 4.90 52.60
N SER A 728 -1.28 5.14 52.10
CA SER A 728 -2.22 6.03 52.76
C SER A 728 -2.69 5.43 54.10
N ASP A 729 -2.46 6.15 55.22
CA ASP A 729 -3.00 5.81 56.55
C ASP A 729 -4.51 6.11 56.67
N VAL A 730 -5.20 6.32 55.55
CA VAL A 730 -6.64 6.65 55.51
C VAL A 730 -7.43 5.43 55.98
N ASP A 731 -7.66 5.32 57.29
CA ASP A 731 -8.50 4.27 57.83
C ASP A 731 -9.96 4.70 57.73
N LEU A 732 -10.70 4.10 56.79
CA LEU A 732 -12.14 4.33 56.65
C LEU A 732 -12.90 3.92 57.93
N ASP A 733 -12.28 3.12 58.80
CA ASP A 733 -12.85 2.62 60.06
C ASP A 733 -12.68 3.58 61.25
N VAL A 734 -11.72 4.54 61.25
CA VAL A 734 -11.33 5.27 62.48
C VAL A 734 -11.34 6.80 62.37
N ASP A 735 -11.10 7.39 61.19
CA ASP A 735 -10.80 8.83 61.11
C ASP A 735 -11.96 9.68 60.55
N ARG A 736 -12.76 10.27 61.46
CA ARG A 736 -13.81 11.24 61.11
C ARG A 736 -13.27 12.55 60.53
N ASP A 737 -12.01 12.90 60.81
CA ASP A 737 -11.48 14.26 60.58
C ASP A 737 -10.69 14.40 59.26
N LEU A 738 -10.35 13.31 58.56
CA LEU A 738 -9.68 13.35 57.25
C LEU A 738 -10.66 13.61 56.07
N ASN A 739 -11.94 13.81 56.37
CA ASN A 739 -13.03 13.61 55.41
C ASN A 739 -13.31 14.79 54.47
N LEU A 740 -12.78 16.01 54.68
CA LEU A 740 -13.18 17.15 53.84
C LEU A 740 -12.61 17.08 52.42
N HIS A 741 -11.29 16.96 52.26
CA HIS A 741 -10.66 16.98 50.93
C HIS A 741 -11.06 15.78 50.06
N LEU A 742 -11.22 14.59 50.67
CA LEU A 742 -11.64 13.40 49.93
C LEU A 742 -13.14 13.47 49.57
N ARG A 743 -14.00 13.95 50.48
CA ARG A 743 -15.41 14.21 50.16
C ARG A 743 -15.55 15.28 49.11
N ASP A 744 -14.75 16.34 49.16
CA ASP A 744 -14.74 17.40 48.15
C ASP A 744 -14.34 16.83 46.79
N ALA A 745 -13.29 16.02 46.72
CA ALA A 745 -12.85 15.38 45.47
C ALA A 745 -13.91 14.41 44.90
N ILE A 746 -14.53 13.59 45.74
CA ILE A 746 -15.62 12.69 45.34
C ILE A 746 -16.84 13.51 44.90
N THR A 747 -17.23 14.55 45.66
CA THR A 747 -18.38 15.41 45.33
C THR A 747 -18.16 16.12 44.00
N GLN A 748 -16.96 16.67 43.79
CA GLN A 748 -16.58 17.32 42.55
C GLN A 748 -16.59 16.32 41.38
N ALA A 749 -16.07 15.11 41.57
CA ALA A 749 -16.15 14.06 40.56
C ALA A 749 -17.62 13.68 40.25
N VAL A 750 -18.48 13.59 41.26
CA VAL A 750 -19.92 13.34 41.07
C VAL A 750 -20.60 14.47 40.29
N ASP A 751 -20.32 15.73 40.63
CA ASP A 751 -20.91 16.91 39.99
C ASP A 751 -20.43 17.09 38.55
N LEU A 752 -19.19 16.69 38.24
CA LEU A 752 -18.61 16.69 36.89
C LEU A 752 -18.90 15.40 36.10
N ASP A 753 -19.66 14.48 36.68
CA ASP A 753 -19.94 13.13 36.16
C ASP A 753 -18.69 12.32 35.77
N GLU A 754 -17.62 12.49 36.53
CA GLU A 754 -16.40 11.71 36.41
C GLU A 754 -16.59 10.33 37.07
N PRO A 755 -16.52 9.22 36.30
CA PRO A 755 -16.79 7.88 36.83
C PRO A 755 -15.59 7.28 37.59
N GLN A 756 -14.40 7.84 37.42
CA GLN A 756 -13.14 7.27 37.92
C GLN A 756 -12.26 8.37 38.50
N LEU A 757 -11.68 8.12 39.66
CA LEU A 757 -10.86 9.06 40.40
C LEU A 757 -9.65 8.32 41.02
N ALA A 758 -8.46 8.87 40.86
CA ALA A 758 -7.29 8.46 41.61
C ALA A 758 -6.80 9.64 42.46
N VAL A 759 -6.56 9.41 43.75
CA VAL A 759 -5.95 10.40 44.63
C VAL A 759 -4.52 9.95 44.90
N ARG A 760 -3.57 10.82 44.54
CA ARG A 760 -2.14 10.63 44.74
C ARG A 760 -1.56 11.87 45.39
N ASP A 761 -0.87 11.73 46.51
CA ASP A 761 -0.27 12.85 47.26
C ASP A 761 -1.28 13.99 47.54
N GLY A 762 -2.54 13.61 47.80
CA GLY A 762 -3.65 14.54 48.04
C GLY A 762 -4.22 15.23 46.80
N GLN A 763 -3.72 14.94 45.60
CA GLN A 763 -4.24 15.47 44.34
C GLN A 763 -5.20 14.48 43.67
N ALA A 764 -6.41 14.96 43.35
CA ALA A 764 -7.41 14.22 42.59
C ALA A 764 -7.09 14.26 41.09
N ARG A 765 -7.04 13.08 40.46
CA ARG A 765 -6.75 12.90 39.03
C ARG A 765 -7.79 12.00 38.39
N VAL A 766 -8.10 12.28 37.13
CA VAL A 766 -9.09 11.55 36.32
C VAL A 766 -8.44 10.98 35.06
N PRO A 767 -8.84 9.77 34.63
CA PRO A 767 -8.22 9.12 33.50
C PRO A 767 -8.72 9.71 32.18
N ARG A 768 -7.82 9.86 31.21
CA ARG A 768 -8.07 10.29 29.84
C ARG A 768 -7.31 9.38 28.89
N LEU A 769 -7.99 8.92 27.83
CA LEU A 769 -7.32 8.19 26.77
C LEU A 769 -6.71 9.20 25.80
N ILE A 770 -5.38 9.22 25.68
CA ILE A 770 -4.66 10.11 24.78
C ILE A 770 -3.85 9.29 23.76
N ARG A 771 -3.53 9.87 22.61
CA ARG A 771 -2.68 9.20 21.63
C ARG A 771 -1.27 9.02 22.19
N ALA A 772 -0.69 7.84 21.96
CA ALA A 772 0.69 7.56 22.35
C ALA A 772 1.63 8.47 21.54
N SER A 773 2.54 9.18 22.22
CA SER A 773 3.59 9.96 21.59
C SER A 773 4.96 9.35 21.92
N ALA A 774 5.97 9.63 21.09
CA ALA A 774 7.33 9.10 21.28
C ALA A 774 8.04 9.61 22.58
N GLY A 775 7.35 10.35 23.44
CA GLY A 775 7.85 10.84 24.73
C GLY A 775 6.91 10.57 25.91
N SER A 776 5.80 9.82 25.73
CA SER A 776 4.87 9.50 26.82
C SER A 776 5.27 8.26 27.64
N GLY A 777 6.51 7.79 27.48
CA GLY A 777 7.10 6.75 28.34
C GLY A 777 7.74 7.39 29.59
N PRO A 778 8.00 6.63 30.66
CA PRO A 778 8.63 7.17 31.86
C PRO A 778 9.99 7.83 31.53
N GLU A 779 10.15 9.10 31.92
CA GLU A 779 11.40 9.84 31.80
C GLU A 779 12.51 9.11 32.59
N GLY A 780 13.63 8.79 31.95
CA GLY A 780 14.80 8.20 32.61
C GLY A 780 15.27 6.83 32.14
N ARG A 781 14.59 6.18 31.17
CA ARG A 781 15.18 5.05 30.43
C ARG A 781 16.00 5.56 29.23
N GLU A 782 17.25 5.95 29.49
CA GLU A 782 18.28 6.04 28.45
C GLU A 782 18.60 4.62 27.94
N GLY A 783 17.85 4.15 26.95
CA GLY A 783 18.11 2.88 26.28
C GLY A 783 16.95 2.47 25.39
N THR A 784 17.21 2.32 24.09
CA THR A 784 16.32 1.61 23.15
C THR A 784 15.93 0.25 23.76
N PRO A 785 14.68 -0.22 23.65
CA PRO A 785 14.33 -1.58 24.08
C PRO A 785 15.37 -2.57 23.56
N ALA A 786 15.92 -3.42 24.42
CA ALA A 786 16.91 -4.40 24.00
C ALA A 786 16.29 -5.24 22.88
N ALA A 787 16.89 -5.20 21.69
CA ALA A 787 16.41 -6.00 20.56
C ALA A 787 16.37 -7.48 20.99
N LEU A 788 15.30 -8.20 20.62
CA LEU A 788 15.24 -9.64 20.84
C LEU A 788 16.42 -10.30 20.14
N ASP A 789 17.15 -11.13 20.89
CA ASP A 789 18.23 -11.93 20.34
C ASP A 789 17.65 -12.91 19.30
N PRO A 790 18.06 -12.85 18.02
CA PRO A 790 17.61 -13.77 16.98
C PRO A 790 17.87 -15.25 17.31
N ASP A 791 18.93 -15.54 18.06
CA ASP A 791 19.31 -16.91 18.46
C ASP A 791 18.61 -17.37 19.76
N GLY A 792 17.84 -16.48 20.40
CA GLY A 792 17.03 -16.77 21.57
C GLY A 792 15.64 -17.33 21.24
N THR A 793 15.05 -18.05 22.19
CA THR A 793 13.70 -18.62 22.06
C THR A 793 12.63 -17.61 22.51
N VAL A 794 11.57 -17.46 21.70
CA VAL A 794 10.34 -16.74 22.10
C VAL A 794 9.19 -17.72 22.35
N LEU A 795 8.61 -17.66 23.55
CA LEU A 795 7.46 -18.47 23.97
C LEU A 795 6.16 -17.73 23.69
N VAL A 796 5.27 -18.31 22.89
CA VAL A 796 3.94 -17.76 22.57
C VAL A 796 2.84 -18.66 23.12
N THR A 797 2.18 -18.24 24.20
CA THR A 797 0.99 -18.96 24.71
C THR A 797 -0.25 -18.59 23.91
N GLY A 798 -1.10 -19.57 23.63
CA GLY A 798 -2.14 -19.42 22.60
C GLY A 798 -1.56 -19.42 21.20
N GLY A 799 -0.31 -19.87 21.03
CA GLY A 799 0.47 -19.77 19.79
C GLY A 799 -0.09 -20.57 18.61
N THR A 800 -0.99 -21.53 18.85
CA THR A 800 -1.70 -22.27 17.80
C THR A 800 -3.08 -21.68 17.46
N GLY A 801 -3.52 -20.64 18.17
CA GLY A 801 -4.72 -19.88 17.87
C GLY A 801 -4.48 -18.81 16.80
N THR A 802 -5.55 -18.23 16.25
CA THR A 802 -5.46 -17.25 15.14
C THR A 802 -4.50 -16.10 15.43
N LEU A 803 -4.66 -15.40 16.57
CA LEU A 803 -3.79 -14.27 16.92
C LEU A 803 -2.36 -14.72 17.22
N GLY A 804 -2.19 -15.80 17.99
CA GLY A 804 -0.88 -16.34 18.32
C GLY A 804 -0.08 -16.78 17.08
N GLY A 805 -0.75 -17.35 16.08
CA GLY A 805 -0.13 -17.73 14.81
C GLY A 805 0.30 -16.54 13.95
N LEU A 806 -0.53 -15.49 13.88
CA LEU A 806 -0.18 -14.24 13.18
C LEU A 806 1.03 -13.56 13.82
N VAL A 807 1.05 -13.48 15.14
CA VAL A 807 2.17 -12.91 15.90
C VAL A 807 3.42 -13.77 15.70
N ALA A 808 3.32 -15.09 15.79
CA ALA A 808 4.45 -15.98 15.53
C ALA A 808 5.05 -15.77 14.12
N GLU A 809 4.23 -15.58 13.10
CA GLU A 809 4.70 -15.29 11.74
C GLU A 809 5.39 -13.92 11.64
N HIS A 810 4.85 -12.91 12.31
CA HIS A 810 5.46 -11.57 12.40
C HIS A 810 6.80 -11.59 13.12
N LEU A 811 6.92 -12.34 14.22
CA LEU A 811 8.17 -12.53 14.94
C LEU A 811 9.30 -13.06 14.04
N VAL A 812 8.99 -14.02 13.17
CA VAL A 812 9.98 -14.59 12.24
C VAL A 812 10.30 -13.62 11.11
N ARG A 813 9.27 -13.03 10.47
CA ARG A 813 9.46 -12.18 9.29
C ARG A 813 10.08 -10.82 9.59
N THR A 814 9.59 -10.18 10.65
CA THR A 814 9.89 -8.78 10.94
C THR A 814 10.96 -8.66 12.00
N TRP A 815 10.85 -9.46 13.08
CA TRP A 815 11.78 -9.41 14.21
C TRP A 815 12.90 -10.45 14.12
N GLN A 816 12.94 -11.24 13.05
CA GLN A 816 13.99 -12.21 12.75
C GLN A 816 14.22 -13.25 13.85
N VAL A 817 13.18 -13.60 14.61
CA VAL A 817 13.26 -14.61 15.67
C VAL A 817 13.51 -15.99 15.05
N GLY A 818 14.63 -16.62 15.40
CA GLY A 818 15.03 -17.93 14.88
C GLY A 818 14.41 -19.11 15.61
N HIS A 819 13.96 -18.94 16.87
CA HIS A 819 13.47 -20.04 17.70
C HIS A 819 12.11 -19.71 18.35
N LEU A 820 11.09 -20.52 18.05
CA LEU A 820 9.73 -20.34 18.55
C LEU A 820 9.26 -21.54 19.38
N LEU A 821 8.68 -21.24 20.55
CA LEU A 821 7.98 -22.20 21.40
C LEU A 821 6.48 -21.84 21.43
N LEU A 822 5.67 -22.54 20.64
CA LEU A 822 4.23 -22.31 20.57
C LEU A 822 3.49 -23.21 21.55
N VAL A 823 2.72 -22.60 22.46
CA VAL A 823 2.11 -23.32 23.58
C VAL A 823 0.59 -23.25 23.49
N SER A 824 -0.07 -24.40 23.61
CA SER A 824 -1.52 -24.48 23.75
C SER A 824 -1.94 -25.78 24.44
N ARG A 825 -3.14 -25.85 25.01
CA ARG A 825 -3.64 -27.06 25.68
C ARG A 825 -3.64 -28.31 24.79
N ARG A 826 -3.91 -28.15 23.50
CA ARG A 826 -3.94 -29.25 22.51
C ARG A 826 -2.58 -29.50 21.85
N GLY A 827 -1.61 -28.59 22.02
CA GLY A 827 -0.26 -28.70 21.44
C GLY A 827 -0.28 -29.02 19.94
N PRO A 828 0.53 -30.01 19.47
CA PRO A 828 0.59 -30.41 18.06
C PRO A 828 -0.73 -30.95 17.48
N ASP A 829 -1.68 -31.32 18.34
CA ASP A 829 -3.01 -31.82 17.95
C ASP A 829 -4.06 -30.69 17.83
N ALA A 830 -3.66 -29.43 18.04
CA ALA A 830 -4.52 -28.29 17.75
C ALA A 830 -4.80 -28.17 16.23
N PRO A 831 -6.04 -27.84 15.81
CA PRO A 831 -6.36 -27.65 14.40
C PRO A 831 -5.43 -26.64 13.73
N GLY A 832 -4.84 -27.00 12.58
CA GLY A 832 -3.94 -26.12 11.82
C GLY A 832 -2.52 -25.93 12.41
N ALA A 833 -2.21 -26.54 13.56
CA ALA A 833 -0.92 -26.33 14.23
C ALA A 833 0.29 -26.86 13.43
N ARG A 834 0.14 -28.01 12.76
CA ARG A 834 1.19 -28.58 11.90
C ARG A 834 1.44 -27.72 10.66
N ASP A 835 0.38 -27.19 10.05
CA ASP A 835 0.50 -26.29 8.90
C ASP A 835 1.15 -24.96 9.30
N LEU A 836 0.83 -24.45 10.50
CA LEU A 836 1.48 -23.26 11.06
C LEU A 836 2.98 -23.50 11.29
N ALA A 837 3.36 -24.62 11.92
CA ALA A 837 4.78 -24.97 12.09
C ALA A 837 5.51 -25.05 10.75
N ALA A 838 4.95 -25.77 9.77
CA ALA A 838 5.58 -25.90 8.45
C ALA A 838 5.75 -24.55 7.74
N ARG A 839 4.78 -23.62 7.86
CA ARG A 839 4.91 -22.26 7.31
C ARG A 839 6.02 -21.46 7.99
N LEU A 840 6.09 -21.49 9.32
CA LEU A 840 7.11 -20.78 10.09
C LEU A 840 8.52 -21.36 9.86
N GLU A 841 8.63 -22.68 9.73
CA GLU A 841 9.87 -23.37 9.36
C GLU A 841 10.32 -23.03 7.93
N GLY A 842 9.38 -22.92 6.99
CA GLY A 842 9.64 -22.44 5.64
C GLY A 842 10.15 -20.98 5.58
N LEU A 843 9.86 -20.19 6.62
CA LEU A 843 10.37 -18.83 6.78
C LEU A 843 11.73 -18.77 7.50
N GLY A 844 12.29 -19.91 7.93
CA GLY A 844 13.62 -20.02 8.50
C GLY A 844 13.69 -20.21 10.02
N ALA A 845 12.56 -20.26 10.73
CA ALA A 845 12.54 -20.48 12.18
C ALA A 845 12.50 -21.96 12.58
N ARG A 846 13.03 -22.30 13.75
CA ARG A 846 12.83 -23.60 14.39
C ARG A 846 11.61 -23.53 15.32
N VAL A 847 10.62 -24.37 15.10
CA VAL A 847 9.35 -24.32 15.83
C VAL A 847 9.16 -25.56 16.70
N ARG A 848 8.96 -25.35 18.00
CA ARG A 848 8.52 -26.39 18.94
C ARG A 848 7.10 -26.08 19.39
N ILE A 849 6.16 -27.02 19.17
CA ILE A 849 4.80 -26.91 19.68
C ILE A 849 4.65 -27.78 20.94
N ALA A 850 4.24 -27.18 22.05
CA ALA A 850 4.05 -27.87 23.33
C ALA A 850 2.57 -27.92 23.76
N ALA A 851 2.14 -29.09 24.22
CA ALA A 851 0.83 -29.31 24.83
C ALA A 851 0.91 -28.99 26.33
N VAL A 852 0.61 -27.75 26.73
CA VAL A 852 0.68 -27.32 28.13
C VAL A 852 -0.56 -26.49 28.47
N ASP A 853 -1.15 -26.78 29.63
CA ASP A 853 -2.17 -25.91 30.23
C ASP A 853 -1.49 -24.86 31.10
N VAL A 854 -1.60 -23.59 30.70
CA VAL A 854 -0.96 -22.48 31.40
C VAL A 854 -1.58 -22.21 32.77
N THR A 855 -2.74 -22.80 33.07
CA THR A 855 -3.36 -22.73 34.40
C THR A 855 -2.74 -23.70 35.40
N ASP A 856 -1.81 -24.56 34.99
CA ASP A 856 -1.05 -25.45 35.87
C ASP A 856 0.36 -24.86 36.09
N ALA A 857 0.63 -24.41 37.32
CA ALA A 857 1.90 -23.77 37.66
C ALA A 857 3.10 -24.70 37.47
N SER A 858 2.96 -25.99 37.82
CA SER A 858 4.04 -26.97 37.67
C SER A 858 4.33 -27.24 36.20
N ALA A 859 3.29 -27.37 35.37
CA ALA A 859 3.46 -27.58 33.94
C ALA A 859 4.13 -26.38 33.24
N VAL A 860 3.84 -25.15 33.66
CA VAL A 860 4.52 -23.94 33.16
C VAL A 860 5.98 -23.90 33.60
N ALA A 861 6.28 -24.23 34.86
CA ALA A 861 7.66 -24.29 35.36
C ALA A 861 8.48 -25.33 34.59
N ASP A 862 7.95 -26.55 34.40
CA ASP A 862 8.59 -27.62 33.63
C ASP A 862 8.82 -27.22 32.16
N LEU A 863 7.86 -26.50 31.55
CA LEU A 863 7.98 -26.00 30.18
C LEU A 863 9.12 -25.01 30.02
N VAL A 864 9.26 -24.07 30.97
CA VAL A 864 10.32 -23.05 30.96
C VAL A 864 11.67 -23.69 31.27
N ALA A 865 11.75 -24.59 32.24
CA ALA A 865 12.98 -25.32 32.59
C ALA A 865 13.45 -26.25 31.44
N GLY A 866 12.53 -26.71 30.59
CA GLY A 866 12.83 -27.53 29.41
C GLY A 866 13.21 -26.76 28.14
N VAL A 867 13.41 -25.43 28.20
CA VAL A 867 13.96 -24.65 27.08
C VAL A 867 15.45 -24.97 26.91
N ASP A 868 15.90 -25.04 25.66
CA ASP A 868 17.30 -25.35 25.33
C ASP A 868 18.25 -24.28 25.89
N ALA A 869 19.30 -24.70 26.58
CA ALA A 869 20.30 -23.80 27.15
C ALA A 869 21.19 -23.15 26.06
N GLU A 870 21.32 -23.78 24.89
CA GLU A 870 22.02 -23.19 23.73
C GLU A 870 21.22 -22.06 23.08
N HIS A 871 19.89 -22.07 23.26
CA HIS A 871 18.95 -21.10 22.70
C HIS A 871 17.98 -20.61 23.80
N PRO A 872 18.47 -19.82 24.78
CA PRO A 872 17.73 -19.51 26.00
C PRO A 872 16.44 -18.75 25.73
N LEU A 873 15.49 -18.80 26.68
CA LEU A 873 14.26 -18.03 26.59
C LEU A 873 14.56 -16.54 26.73
N THR A 874 14.27 -15.75 25.69
CA THR A 874 14.53 -14.29 25.64
C THR A 874 13.25 -13.47 25.53
N GLY A 875 12.12 -14.09 25.14
CA GLY A 875 10.85 -13.41 25.01
C GLY A 875 9.64 -14.27 25.39
N VAL A 876 8.61 -13.63 25.96
CA VAL A 876 7.31 -14.25 26.26
C VAL A 876 6.20 -13.38 25.66
N ILE A 877 5.28 -14.02 24.93
CA ILE A 877 4.01 -13.42 24.48
C ILE A 877 2.83 -14.23 25.02
N HIS A 878 1.99 -13.58 25.80
CA HIS A 878 0.79 -14.17 26.38
C HIS A 878 -0.46 -13.80 25.57
N ALA A 879 -0.83 -14.67 24.62
CA ALA A 879 -1.96 -14.45 23.71
C ALA A 879 -3.16 -15.41 23.97
N THR A 880 -3.16 -16.15 25.08
CA THR A 880 -4.34 -16.97 25.46
C THR A 880 -5.51 -16.10 25.86
N GLY A 881 -6.73 -16.52 25.56
CA GLY A 881 -7.95 -15.83 25.99
C GLY A 881 -9.17 -16.74 25.85
N LEU A 882 -10.16 -16.50 26.70
CA LEU A 882 -11.47 -17.17 26.67
C LEU A 882 -12.54 -16.10 26.88
N LEU A 883 -13.58 -16.11 26.05
CA LEU A 883 -14.78 -15.30 26.25
C LEU A 883 -15.90 -16.16 26.80
N ASP A 884 -16.63 -15.62 27.78
CA ASP A 884 -17.80 -16.25 28.39
C ASP A 884 -18.74 -15.13 28.89
N ASP A 885 -19.11 -14.26 27.95
CA ASP A 885 -19.75 -12.97 28.18
C ASP A 885 -21.18 -13.13 28.74
N ALA A 886 -21.53 -12.23 29.66
CA ALA A 886 -22.85 -12.12 30.26
C ALA A 886 -23.02 -10.71 30.85
N VAL A 887 -24.19 -10.10 30.67
CA VAL A 887 -24.55 -8.87 31.38
C VAL A 887 -24.38 -9.04 32.88
N LEU A 888 -24.08 -7.96 33.59
CA LEU A 888 -23.65 -7.99 34.98
C LEU A 888 -24.63 -8.73 35.89
N THR A 889 -25.95 -8.57 35.69
CA THR A 889 -27.00 -9.25 36.46
C THR A 889 -27.11 -10.76 36.21
N SER A 890 -26.51 -11.26 35.13
CA SER A 890 -26.49 -12.68 34.76
C SER A 890 -25.09 -13.29 34.84
N GLN A 891 -24.09 -12.49 35.25
CA GLN A 891 -22.74 -12.94 35.45
C GLN A 891 -22.65 -13.80 36.72
N THR A 892 -21.78 -14.82 36.70
CA THR A 892 -21.66 -15.79 37.81
C THR A 892 -20.20 -15.95 38.24
N PRO A 893 -19.91 -16.27 39.51
CA PRO A 893 -18.55 -16.55 39.99
C PRO A 893 -17.81 -17.62 39.17
N GLU A 894 -18.51 -18.62 38.65
CA GLU A 894 -17.93 -19.70 37.86
C GLU A 894 -17.51 -19.24 36.46
N ARG A 895 -18.34 -18.41 35.81
CA ARG A 895 -18.00 -17.75 34.53
C ARG A 895 -16.78 -16.83 34.70
N LEU A 896 -16.75 -16.07 35.79
CA LEU A 896 -15.63 -15.21 36.15
C LEU A 896 -14.34 -16.03 36.34
N ALA A 897 -14.38 -17.09 37.14
CA ALA A 897 -13.22 -17.95 37.40
C ALA A 897 -12.69 -18.64 36.13
N ARG A 898 -13.57 -19.09 35.22
CA ARG A 898 -13.15 -19.71 33.96
C ARG A 898 -12.37 -18.76 33.05
N VAL A 899 -12.85 -17.53 32.89
CA VAL A 899 -12.17 -16.51 32.06
C VAL A 899 -10.88 -16.05 32.73
N TRP A 900 -10.92 -15.85 34.05
CA TRP A 900 -9.77 -15.50 34.89
C TRP A 900 -8.61 -16.48 34.73
N ALA A 901 -8.90 -17.79 34.82
CA ALA A 901 -7.87 -18.83 34.75
C ALA A 901 -7.05 -18.76 33.45
N ALA A 902 -7.71 -18.58 32.31
CA ALA A 902 -7.06 -18.55 31.00
C ALA A 902 -6.18 -17.31 30.74
N LYS A 903 -6.37 -16.24 31.53
CA LYS A 903 -5.70 -14.94 31.39
C LYS A 903 -4.82 -14.64 32.60
N ALA A 904 -5.43 -14.19 33.70
CA ALA A 904 -4.73 -13.71 34.88
C ALA A 904 -3.89 -14.79 35.56
N THR A 905 -4.46 -15.99 35.79
CA THR A 905 -3.71 -17.11 36.40
C THR A 905 -2.55 -17.56 35.51
N GLY A 906 -2.77 -17.70 34.20
CA GLY A 906 -1.71 -18.04 33.25
C GLY A 906 -0.58 -16.99 33.21
N ALA A 907 -0.92 -15.71 33.20
CA ALA A 907 0.06 -14.62 33.26
C ALA A 907 0.86 -14.62 34.57
N ALA A 908 0.22 -14.91 35.71
CA ALA A 908 0.88 -15.03 37.01
C ALA A 908 1.87 -16.21 37.08
N HIS A 909 1.49 -17.36 36.51
CA HIS A 909 2.39 -18.51 36.40
C HIS A 909 3.59 -18.24 35.49
N LEU A 910 3.35 -17.60 34.34
CA LEU A 910 4.43 -17.20 33.44
C LEU A 910 5.36 -16.19 34.12
N HIS A 911 4.82 -15.19 34.82
CA HIS A 911 5.62 -14.25 35.61
C HIS A 911 6.53 -15.00 36.59
N THR A 912 5.95 -15.90 37.40
CA THR A 912 6.67 -16.65 38.43
C THR A 912 7.77 -17.53 37.83
N ALA A 913 7.48 -18.25 36.74
CA ALA A 913 8.44 -19.16 36.09
C ALA A 913 9.58 -18.44 35.35
N THR A 914 9.45 -17.13 35.10
CA THR A 914 10.40 -16.34 34.29
C THR A 914 11.01 -15.15 35.02
N ALA A 915 10.72 -14.98 36.31
CA ALA A 915 11.14 -13.81 37.10
C ALA A 915 12.67 -13.65 37.13
N ASP A 916 13.41 -14.76 37.19
CA ASP A 916 14.88 -14.76 37.27
C ASP A 916 15.57 -14.90 35.90
N LEU A 917 14.81 -14.87 34.80
CA LEU A 917 15.35 -15.04 33.45
C LEU A 917 15.65 -13.68 32.78
N PRO A 918 16.72 -13.57 31.98
CA PRO A 918 17.11 -12.33 31.30
C PRO A 918 16.26 -12.09 30.05
N LEU A 919 14.94 -11.96 30.23
CA LEU A 919 14.04 -11.65 29.13
C LEU A 919 14.30 -10.24 28.59
N ALA A 920 14.19 -10.06 27.27
CA ALA A 920 14.09 -8.76 26.62
C ALA A 920 12.62 -8.32 26.45
N LEU A 921 11.68 -9.28 26.39
CA LEU A 921 10.26 -9.01 26.18
C LEU A 921 9.36 -9.90 27.05
N PHE A 922 8.36 -9.29 27.68
CA PHE A 922 7.22 -9.99 28.27
C PHE A 922 5.95 -9.22 27.89
N ALA A 923 5.30 -9.62 26.80
CA ALA A 923 4.12 -8.95 26.25
C ALA A 923 2.84 -9.74 26.57
N MET A 924 1.83 -9.07 27.08
CA MET A 924 0.50 -9.63 27.37
C MET A 924 -0.52 -9.02 26.43
N PHE A 925 -1.29 -9.88 25.77
CA PHE A 925 -2.38 -9.42 24.92
C PHE A 925 -3.59 -9.23 25.82
N SER A 926 -3.89 -7.98 26.11
CA SER A 926 -5.05 -7.55 26.88
C SER A 926 -6.20 -7.17 25.93
N SER A 927 -7.20 -6.47 26.44
CA SER A 927 -8.32 -5.95 25.65
C SER A 927 -8.70 -4.54 26.09
N ALA A 928 -9.11 -3.71 25.14
CA ALA A 928 -9.69 -2.40 25.41
C ALA A 928 -10.86 -2.44 26.41
N ALA A 929 -11.56 -3.59 26.52
CA ALA A 929 -12.61 -3.79 27.53
C ALA A 929 -12.09 -3.69 28.98
N GLY A 930 -10.83 -4.04 29.26
CA GLY A 930 -10.21 -3.86 30.59
C GLY A 930 -9.96 -2.40 30.95
N VAL A 931 -9.72 -1.55 29.94
CA VAL A 931 -9.39 -0.12 30.11
C VAL A 931 -10.63 0.77 30.05
N LEU A 932 -11.50 0.53 29.06
CA LEU A 932 -12.67 1.36 28.78
C LEU A 932 -13.97 0.83 29.41
N GLY A 933 -14.00 -0.46 29.76
CA GLY A 933 -15.23 -1.17 30.09
C GLY A 933 -16.01 -1.57 28.82
N SER A 934 -16.69 -2.71 28.88
CA SER A 934 -17.55 -3.17 27.79
C SER A 934 -18.77 -3.90 28.35
N PRO A 935 -20.01 -3.49 28.00
CA PRO A 935 -21.22 -4.14 28.49
C PRO A 935 -21.23 -5.64 28.19
N GLY A 936 -21.44 -6.46 29.21
CA GLY A 936 -21.45 -7.92 29.13
C GLY A 936 -20.09 -8.59 29.34
N GLN A 937 -19.01 -7.82 29.51
CA GLN A 937 -17.63 -8.35 29.55
C GLN A 937 -16.96 -8.17 30.92
N ALA A 938 -17.73 -8.02 31.99
CA ALA A 938 -17.23 -7.79 33.35
C ALA A 938 -16.17 -8.81 33.79
N ASN A 939 -16.31 -10.09 33.44
CA ASN A 939 -15.32 -11.13 33.73
C ASN A 939 -14.03 -11.00 32.92
N TYR A 940 -14.16 -10.74 31.62
CA TYR A 940 -13.03 -10.57 30.71
C TYR A 940 -12.26 -9.28 31.01
N ALA A 941 -12.97 -8.18 31.28
CA ALA A 941 -12.37 -6.91 31.68
C ALA A 941 -11.60 -7.03 33.00
N ALA A 942 -12.12 -7.74 34.00
CA ALA A 942 -11.42 -8.01 35.25
C ALA A 942 -10.09 -8.75 35.04
N ALA A 943 -10.10 -9.82 34.24
CA ALA A 943 -8.90 -10.60 33.97
C ALA A 943 -7.84 -9.83 33.16
N ASN A 944 -8.27 -8.96 32.23
CA ASN A 944 -7.37 -8.13 31.44
C ASN A 944 -6.78 -6.98 32.27
N ALA A 945 -7.55 -6.34 33.15
CA ALA A 945 -7.04 -5.30 34.04
C ALA A 945 -5.96 -5.83 35.00
N PHE A 946 -6.07 -7.09 35.45
CA PHE A 946 -4.99 -7.77 36.16
C PHE A 946 -3.71 -7.86 35.32
N CYS A 947 -3.80 -8.30 34.05
CA CYS A 947 -2.65 -8.36 33.15
C CYS A 947 -2.04 -6.98 32.87
N ASP A 948 -2.89 -5.95 32.69
CA ASP A 948 -2.47 -4.56 32.48
C ASP A 948 -1.60 -4.07 33.65
N THR A 949 -2.08 -4.26 34.88
CA THR A 949 -1.34 -3.85 36.07
C THR A 949 -0.14 -4.77 36.37
N LEU A 950 -0.18 -6.04 35.96
CA LEU A 950 0.98 -6.94 36.05
C LEU A 950 2.14 -6.44 35.17
N ALA A 951 1.86 -5.83 34.00
CA ALA A 951 2.90 -5.24 33.18
C ALA A 951 3.59 -4.08 33.91
N ALA A 952 2.81 -3.19 34.53
CA ALA A 952 3.33 -2.10 35.36
C ALA A 952 4.13 -2.64 36.57
N HIS A 953 3.62 -3.67 37.26
CA HIS A 953 4.32 -4.32 38.36
C HIS A 953 5.68 -4.89 37.93
N ARG A 954 5.75 -5.57 36.77
CA ARG A 954 7.02 -6.08 36.22
C ARG A 954 8.00 -4.94 35.95
N GLN A 955 7.55 -3.87 35.30
CA GLN A 955 8.40 -2.71 35.03
C GLN A 955 8.92 -2.04 36.31
N ALA A 956 8.09 -1.92 37.35
CA ALA A 956 8.47 -1.38 38.65
C ALA A 956 9.54 -2.22 39.37
N HIS A 957 9.63 -3.52 39.07
CA HIS A 957 10.67 -4.43 39.57
C HIS A 957 11.86 -4.58 38.61
N GLY A 958 11.98 -3.70 37.61
CA GLY A 958 13.08 -3.72 36.63
C GLY A 958 12.98 -4.83 35.58
N LEU A 959 11.87 -5.59 35.55
CA LEU A 959 11.63 -6.65 34.57
C LEU A 959 10.93 -6.09 33.33
N PRO A 960 11.11 -6.68 32.13
CA PRO A 960 10.30 -6.34 30.97
C PRO A 960 8.83 -6.65 31.24
N GLY A 961 7.95 -5.74 30.84
CA GLY A 961 6.50 -5.89 30.96
C GLY A 961 5.80 -4.93 30.00
N LEU A 962 4.95 -5.47 29.14
CA LEU A 962 4.10 -4.71 28.22
C LEU A 962 2.72 -5.37 28.19
N SER A 963 1.67 -4.60 28.36
CA SER A 963 0.29 -5.02 28.08
C SER A 963 -0.24 -4.21 26.89
N VAL A 964 -0.77 -4.90 25.89
CA VAL A 964 -1.44 -4.26 24.75
C VAL A 964 -2.92 -4.57 24.83
N ALA A 965 -3.71 -3.57 25.20
CA ALA A 965 -5.15 -3.63 25.27
C ALA A 965 -5.74 -3.49 23.86
N TRP A 966 -5.98 -4.64 23.21
CA TRP A 966 -6.46 -4.69 21.83
C TRP A 966 -7.94 -4.30 21.70
N GLY A 967 -8.23 -3.45 20.72
CA GLY A 967 -9.55 -3.26 20.12
C GLY A 967 -9.95 -4.46 19.25
N LEU A 968 -10.96 -4.27 18.40
CA LEU A 968 -11.49 -5.36 17.59
C LEU A 968 -10.54 -5.73 16.44
N TRP A 969 -10.17 -7.00 16.31
CA TRP A 969 -9.45 -7.51 15.12
C TRP A 969 -10.45 -7.98 14.06
N ALA A 970 -10.21 -7.64 12.80
CA ALA A 970 -11.06 -7.98 11.66
C ALA A 970 -11.05 -9.48 11.35
N GLN A 971 -9.89 -10.14 11.53
CA GLN A 971 -9.75 -11.57 11.30
C GLN A 971 -10.56 -12.36 12.33
N SER A 972 -11.51 -13.16 11.84
CA SER A 972 -12.34 -14.03 12.68
C SER A 972 -11.48 -15.11 13.33
N SER A 973 -11.27 -15.01 14.64
CA SER A 973 -10.73 -16.08 15.46
C SER A 973 -11.85 -16.99 15.96
N GLU A 974 -11.55 -18.18 16.49
CA GLU A 974 -12.54 -19.00 17.22
C GLU A 974 -13.23 -18.20 18.37
N MET A 975 -12.55 -17.15 18.87
CA MET A 975 -13.01 -16.24 19.92
C MET A 975 -13.94 -15.14 19.38
N THR A 976 -13.66 -14.53 18.22
CA THR A 976 -14.53 -13.50 17.61
C THR A 976 -15.64 -14.08 16.72
N GLY A 977 -15.54 -15.36 16.33
CA GLY A 977 -16.56 -16.09 15.57
C GLY A 977 -17.83 -16.45 16.36
N LYS A 978 -17.81 -16.28 17.70
CA LYS A 978 -18.98 -16.46 18.58
C LYS A 978 -19.61 -15.16 19.07
N LEU A 979 -19.03 -13.99 18.76
CA LEU A 979 -19.69 -12.71 19.01
C LEU A 979 -21.01 -12.71 18.24
N ALA A 980 -22.11 -12.48 18.94
CA ALA A 980 -23.39 -12.33 18.26
C ALA A 980 -23.29 -11.13 17.31
N THR A 981 -24.00 -11.16 16.19
CA THR A 981 -24.07 -10.03 15.24
C THR A 981 -24.42 -8.70 15.92
N THR A 982 -25.09 -8.76 17.07
CA THR A 982 -25.39 -7.63 17.97
C THR A 982 -24.18 -7.01 18.67
N ASP A 983 -23.11 -7.76 18.95
CA ASP A 983 -21.93 -7.27 19.67
C ASP A 983 -21.00 -6.48 18.73
N ARG A 984 -20.83 -6.96 17.49
CA ARG A 984 -20.13 -6.21 16.42
C ARG A 984 -20.83 -4.88 16.12
N ALA A 985 -22.17 -4.88 16.09
CA ALA A 985 -22.96 -3.67 15.89
C ALA A 985 -22.95 -2.72 17.11
N ARG A 986 -22.66 -3.22 18.32
CA ARG A 986 -22.55 -2.40 19.53
C ARG A 986 -21.19 -1.72 19.62
N MET A 987 -20.10 -2.42 19.32
CA MET A 987 -18.75 -1.84 19.31
C MET A 987 -18.56 -0.79 18.21
N SER A 988 -19.17 -0.98 17.03
CA SER A 988 -19.16 0.04 15.98
C SER A 988 -19.91 1.32 16.37
N ARG A 989 -20.95 1.22 17.22
CA ARG A 989 -21.65 2.38 17.80
C ARG A 989 -20.83 3.11 18.86
N SER A 990 -19.85 2.45 19.47
CA SER A 990 -18.91 3.04 20.44
C SER A 990 -17.70 3.72 19.77
N GLY A 991 -17.66 3.77 18.44
CA GLY A 991 -16.57 4.38 17.67
C GLY A 991 -15.32 3.51 17.50
N ILE A 992 -15.33 2.22 17.89
CA ILE A 992 -14.20 1.30 17.71
C ILE A 992 -14.42 0.44 16.46
N ALA A 993 -13.60 0.65 15.44
CA ALA A 993 -13.61 -0.12 14.20
C ALA A 993 -12.77 -1.41 14.32
N ALA A 994 -13.00 -2.35 13.41
CA ALA A 994 -12.20 -3.56 13.32
C ALA A 994 -10.87 -3.29 12.59
N MET A 995 -9.75 -3.61 13.21
CA MET A 995 -8.40 -3.47 12.67
C MET A 995 -8.00 -4.67 11.81
N SER A 996 -7.34 -4.44 10.68
CA SER A 996 -6.70 -5.53 9.94
C SER A 996 -5.56 -6.15 10.76
N SER A 997 -5.19 -7.39 10.44
CA SER A 997 -4.09 -8.10 11.10
C SER A 997 -2.76 -7.37 10.89
N GLU A 998 -2.52 -6.83 9.70
CA GLU A 998 -1.31 -6.05 9.38
C GLU A 998 -1.22 -4.79 10.24
N LYS A 999 -2.33 -4.04 10.38
CA LYS A 999 -2.37 -2.83 11.20
C LYS A 999 -2.18 -3.16 12.68
N ALA A 1000 -2.80 -4.23 13.15
CA ALA A 1000 -2.64 -4.64 14.53
C ALA A 1000 -1.19 -5.08 14.82
N LEU A 1001 -0.54 -5.80 13.91
CA LEU A 1001 0.88 -6.15 14.04
C LEU A 1001 1.80 -4.90 14.00
N SER A 1002 1.51 -3.91 13.16
CA SER A 1002 2.27 -2.64 13.19
C SER A 1002 2.08 -1.86 14.50
N LEU A 1003 0.89 -1.96 15.12
CA LEU A 1003 0.63 -1.39 16.44
C LEU A 1003 1.33 -2.17 17.56
N LEU A 1004 1.58 -3.48 17.40
CA LEU A 1004 2.43 -4.24 18.31
C LEU A 1004 3.87 -3.72 18.25
N ASP A 1005 4.41 -3.48 17.04
CA ASP A 1005 5.74 -2.90 16.85
C ASP A 1005 5.84 -1.52 17.54
N ALA A 1006 4.82 -0.67 17.31
CA ALA A 1006 4.75 0.65 17.92
C ALA A 1006 4.64 0.58 19.46
N ALA A 1007 3.86 -0.35 20.01
CA ALA A 1007 3.72 -0.54 21.45
C ALA A 1007 5.05 -1.00 22.09
N CYS A 1008 5.78 -1.90 21.44
CA CYS A 1008 7.12 -2.31 21.89
C CYS A 1008 8.12 -1.16 21.85
N ALA A 1009 8.05 -0.28 20.84
CA ALA A 1009 8.90 0.90 20.73
C ALA A 1009 8.55 1.99 21.76
N GLN A 1010 7.27 2.12 22.13
CA GLN A 1010 6.79 3.13 23.09
C GLN A 1010 7.32 2.89 24.52
N GLY A 1011 7.52 1.62 24.91
CA GLY A 1011 8.23 1.24 26.13
C GLY A 1011 7.43 1.37 27.45
N GLY A 1012 6.22 1.92 27.43
CA GLY A 1012 5.33 1.99 28.57
C GLY A 1012 4.68 0.64 28.93
N PRO A 1013 4.16 0.49 30.16
CA PRO A 1013 3.62 -0.78 30.64
C PRO A 1013 2.26 -1.14 30.03
N LEU A 1014 1.48 -0.15 29.59
CA LEU A 1014 0.14 -0.35 29.02
C LEU A 1014 -0.07 0.57 27.81
N CYS A 1015 -0.44 -0.03 26.68
CA CYS A 1015 -0.93 0.69 25.50
C CYS A 1015 -2.31 0.14 25.10
N VAL A 1016 -3.19 1.01 24.61
CA VAL A 1016 -4.45 0.62 23.96
C VAL A 1016 -4.26 0.72 22.45
N ALA A 1017 -4.49 -0.38 21.73
CA ALA A 1017 -4.39 -0.43 20.27
C ALA A 1017 -5.80 -0.53 19.68
N ALA A 1018 -6.30 0.53 19.05
CA ALA A 1018 -7.66 0.61 18.51
C ALA A 1018 -7.71 1.57 17.30
N THR A 1019 -8.71 1.40 16.44
CA THR A 1019 -8.97 2.29 15.27
C THR A 1019 -10.33 2.93 15.36
#